data_AF-A0AAW0A3B8-F1
#
_entry.id   AF-A0AAW0A3B8-F1
#
_cell.length_a   1.000
_cell.length_b   1.000
_cell.length_c   1.000
_cell.angle_alpha   90.00
_cell.angle_beta   90.00
_cell.angle_gamma   90.00
#
_symmetry.space_group_name_H-M   'P 1'
#
loop_
_entity.id
_entity.type
_entity.pdbx_description
1 polymer ?
#
loop_
_entity_poly.entity_id
_entity_poly.type
_entity_poly.pdbx_seq_one_letter_code
_entity_poly.pdbx_strand_id
1 'polypeptide(L)'
;MRDLYQASSHEASYDSGDNYDRPTCHPKTRMEYLSALEDWSREENPSCPRLLWMHGPAGTGKSAIAQSFCTDHKSHLGGSFFFKRGHPSRGNAIRVFPTLAYHLAIASPELQIAITSTIREDPGVLSKSLAIQLQKLIVAPCQAVNLAFPLTIVIDGLDEGEIEESQQSLLAALGDAYNDWKSHLAILITSRPEAHLQSVFEESCSRFTQMLEIQGSEVVMSRFDDIRTYLVDQFQRIREKHPSLHSTPILWPGDEVVEQFVEKSSGHFVYASTVVKFIDDQDWNPQERLEVVQGIEREHPSASPFFTLDQLYTGILAQVPNQPRLLLILPVIAANLQLSVLQMGQLLELQPTDIQTMLRRLPSLINVPAIARAEEGTNDRITVHHASFLDFLNDRARAGQFHFNGTARHRLALHILKVYSEPAEIGLWPASGHVWGRLKLNFITTTYLSPDMVEALHQINFDLVVGEDGLSQVTQWIKDHNEPGDLTQQWEDYASMGKFQNIIGNFKLGEETDDMPEAMETISPTVVQIIQICTLLAYRDVSSLNIACCVLDYSWGEMQSIIAPISLWKDIDIQNLCSEISSPLRIQELNPDQVLQKLATRCIEMLCLQLQTPKKGWEPGIFWCQWGYIVRACFPTLELLETVQGLVTAENLEIMKNYQNDSHRRTNHIHNLVVWLEAHPNAPLQMVEQLKACYDTKQHREYENRWNRWKECTGLGGS
;
A
#
# COMPACT_ATOMS: atom_id res chain seq x y z
N MET A 1 7.87 -16.43 -10.05
CA MET A 1 7.81 -16.67 -8.58
C MET A 1 8.18 -15.44 -7.78
N ARG A 2 9.32 -14.78 -8.01
CA ARG A 2 9.67 -13.54 -7.29
C ARG A 2 8.62 -12.43 -7.48
N ASP A 3 8.16 -12.22 -8.71
CA ASP A 3 7.17 -11.17 -8.99
C ASP A 3 5.81 -11.50 -8.35
N LEU A 4 5.41 -12.77 -8.41
CA LEU A 4 4.21 -13.28 -7.75
C LEU A 4 4.26 -13.11 -6.22
N TYR A 5 5.43 -13.38 -5.62
CA TYR A 5 5.68 -13.16 -4.20
C TYR A 5 5.47 -11.68 -3.83
N GLN A 6 6.04 -10.75 -4.60
CA GLN A 6 5.91 -9.31 -4.35
C GLN A 6 4.46 -8.78 -4.52
N ALA A 7 3.71 -9.36 -5.46
CA ALA A 7 2.30 -9.02 -5.66
C ALA A 7 1.37 -9.64 -4.59
N SER A 8 1.79 -10.74 -3.96
CA SER A 8 1.00 -11.45 -2.95
C SER A 8 1.01 -10.77 -1.56
N SER A 9 0.04 -11.14 -0.74
CA SER A 9 -0.14 -10.68 0.64
C SER A 9 0.09 -11.84 1.61
N HIS A 10 1.34 -12.08 1.99
CA HIS A 10 1.70 -13.24 2.84
C HIS A 10 0.99 -13.23 4.20
N GLU A 11 0.71 -12.05 4.73
CA GLU A 11 0.02 -11.85 6.01
C GLU A 11 -1.49 -12.21 5.93
N ALA A 12 -2.04 -12.36 4.72
CA ALA A 12 -3.42 -12.79 4.49
C ALA A 12 -3.62 -14.31 4.59
N SER A 13 -2.55 -15.11 4.63
CA SER A 13 -2.59 -16.58 4.66
C SER A 13 -3.02 -17.10 6.03
N TYR A 14 -3.79 -18.19 6.10
CA TYR A 14 -4.30 -18.73 7.37
C TYR A 14 -3.17 -19.08 8.37
N ASP A 15 -2.00 -19.46 7.88
CA ASP A 15 -0.82 -19.88 8.65
C ASP A 15 0.22 -18.77 8.83
N SER A 16 -0.11 -17.52 8.48
CA SER A 16 0.78 -16.38 8.66
C SER A 16 1.02 -16.07 10.15
N GLY A 17 2.21 -15.57 10.49
CA GLY A 17 2.54 -15.14 11.85
C GLY A 17 1.59 -14.05 12.39
N ASP A 18 1.02 -13.23 11.50
CA ASP A 18 0.00 -12.22 11.85
C ASP A 18 -1.41 -12.80 12.06
N ASN A 19 -1.67 -14.01 11.56
CA ASN A 19 -2.90 -14.77 11.84
C ASN A 19 -2.70 -15.81 12.97
N TYR A 20 -1.51 -15.93 13.54
CA TYR A 20 -1.24 -16.73 14.75
C TYR A 20 -2.18 -16.35 15.92
N ASP A 21 -2.56 -15.07 15.99
CA ASP A 21 -3.47 -14.55 17.01
C ASP A 21 -4.97 -14.61 16.61
N ARG A 22 -5.33 -15.06 15.39
CA ARG A 22 -6.74 -15.25 15.04
C ARG A 22 -7.25 -16.54 15.69
N PRO A 23 -8.30 -16.48 16.52
CA PRO A 23 -8.76 -17.64 17.25
C PRO A 23 -9.38 -18.65 16.28
N THR A 24 -8.93 -19.91 16.36
CA THR A 24 -9.70 -21.05 15.86
C THR A 24 -10.95 -21.24 16.72
N CYS A 25 -11.90 -22.04 16.24
CA CYS A 25 -12.99 -22.55 17.04
C CYS A 25 -12.42 -23.22 18.29
N HIS A 26 -13.09 -22.97 19.42
CA HIS A 26 -12.75 -23.67 20.64
C HIS A 26 -12.99 -25.17 20.44
N PRO A 27 -12.14 -26.07 20.97
CA PRO A 27 -12.38 -27.50 20.91
C PRO A 27 -13.83 -27.86 21.26
N LYS A 28 -14.42 -28.75 20.45
CA LYS A 28 -15.81 -29.25 20.57
C LYS A 28 -16.91 -28.21 20.33
N THR A 29 -16.58 -27.02 19.85
CA THR A 29 -17.59 -26.01 19.47
C THR A 29 -17.73 -25.93 17.95
N ARG A 30 -18.89 -25.48 17.45
CA ARG A 30 -19.17 -25.22 16.03
C ARG A 30 -19.00 -26.44 15.12
N MET A 31 -19.09 -27.64 15.70
CA MET A 31 -18.88 -28.91 15.00
C MET A 31 -19.87 -29.12 13.85
N GLU A 32 -21.10 -28.63 14.01
CA GLU A 32 -22.13 -28.67 12.96
C GLU A 32 -21.69 -27.91 11.70
N TYR A 33 -21.17 -26.69 11.86
CA TYR A 33 -20.68 -25.89 10.74
C TYR A 33 -19.43 -26.51 10.11
N LEU A 34 -18.49 -27.00 10.93
CA LEU A 34 -17.27 -27.63 10.42
C LEU A 34 -17.59 -28.91 9.64
N SER A 35 -18.53 -29.72 10.12
CA SER A 35 -19.01 -30.91 9.40
C SER A 35 -19.68 -30.53 8.08
N ALA A 36 -20.57 -29.53 8.10
CA ALA A 36 -21.26 -29.08 6.89
C ALA A 36 -20.29 -28.55 5.83
N LEU A 37 -19.22 -27.84 6.24
CA LEU A 37 -18.18 -27.37 5.33
C LEU A 37 -17.33 -28.53 4.77
N GLU A 38 -17.01 -29.53 5.59
CA GLU A 38 -16.30 -30.73 5.15
C GLU A 38 -17.13 -31.48 4.10
N ASP A 39 -18.40 -31.75 4.40
CA ASP A 39 -19.34 -32.44 3.51
C ASP A 39 -19.50 -31.69 2.18
N TRP A 40 -19.66 -30.36 2.24
CA TRP A 40 -19.73 -29.51 1.05
C TRP A 40 -18.44 -29.54 0.22
N SER A 41 -17.27 -29.46 0.87
CA SER A 41 -15.99 -29.39 0.15
C SER A 41 -15.67 -30.69 -0.60
N ARG A 42 -16.15 -31.83 -0.08
CA ARG A 42 -15.94 -33.17 -0.65
C ARG A 42 -17.06 -33.64 -1.56
N GLU A 43 -18.13 -32.86 -1.73
CA GLU A 43 -19.24 -33.22 -2.60
C GLU A 43 -18.71 -33.57 -4.00
N GLU A 44 -19.15 -34.67 -4.59
CA GLU A 44 -18.68 -35.12 -5.91
C GLU A 44 -19.70 -34.79 -7.00
N ASN A 45 -20.97 -34.56 -6.63
CA ASN A 45 -22.03 -34.25 -7.57
C ASN A 45 -21.76 -32.92 -8.29
N PRO A 46 -21.55 -32.93 -9.63
CA PRO A 46 -21.29 -31.71 -10.40
C PRO A 46 -22.46 -30.72 -10.43
N SER A 47 -23.64 -31.16 -9.99
CA SER A 47 -24.84 -30.32 -9.89
C SER A 47 -24.89 -29.51 -8.59
N CYS A 48 -24.09 -29.89 -7.58
CA CYS A 48 -24.05 -29.17 -6.32
C CYS A 48 -23.25 -27.85 -6.45
N PRO A 49 -23.69 -26.77 -5.80
CA PRO A 49 -22.96 -25.50 -5.77
C PRO A 49 -21.52 -25.63 -5.26
N ARG A 50 -20.57 -25.09 -6.03
CA ARG A 50 -19.14 -25.06 -5.65
C ARG A 50 -18.68 -23.73 -5.05
N LEU A 51 -19.59 -22.76 -4.96
CA LEU A 51 -19.42 -21.54 -4.20
C LEU A 51 -20.28 -21.66 -2.94
N LEU A 52 -19.69 -21.49 -1.76
CA LEU A 52 -20.44 -21.41 -0.51
C LEU A 52 -20.22 -20.04 0.12
N TRP A 53 -21.32 -19.36 0.42
CA TRP A 53 -21.33 -18.09 1.12
C TRP A 53 -21.79 -18.30 2.57
N MET A 54 -20.86 -18.20 3.51
CA MET A 54 -21.14 -18.24 4.94
C MET A 54 -21.30 -16.83 5.48
N HIS A 55 -22.53 -16.45 5.84
CA HIS A 55 -22.84 -15.09 6.26
C HIS A 55 -23.45 -14.99 7.65
N GLY A 56 -23.33 -13.80 8.21
CA GLY A 56 -23.88 -13.45 9.52
C GLY A 56 -23.28 -12.17 10.07
N PRO A 57 -23.85 -11.60 11.13
CA PRO A 57 -23.34 -10.36 11.71
C PRO A 57 -21.93 -10.48 12.28
N ALA A 58 -21.33 -9.34 12.63
CA ALA A 58 -20.07 -9.27 13.36
C ALA A 58 -20.14 -10.07 14.67
N GLY A 59 -19.07 -10.77 15.04
CA GLY A 59 -18.96 -11.41 16.36
C GLY A 59 -19.60 -12.79 16.47
N THR A 60 -20.07 -13.32 15.35
CA THR A 60 -20.68 -14.65 15.25
C THR A 60 -19.68 -15.79 15.07
N GLY A 61 -18.41 -15.49 14.81
CA GLY A 61 -17.33 -16.49 14.71
C GLY A 61 -17.03 -17.01 13.30
N LYS A 62 -17.50 -16.33 12.23
CA LYS A 62 -17.19 -16.69 10.82
C LYS A 62 -15.71 -16.98 10.58
N SER A 63 -14.84 -16.02 10.95
CA SER A 63 -13.39 -16.16 10.75
C SER A 63 -12.77 -17.29 11.57
N ALA A 64 -13.32 -17.59 12.75
CA ALA A 64 -12.84 -18.71 13.57
C ALA A 64 -13.20 -20.06 12.94
N ILE A 65 -14.40 -20.18 12.35
CA ILE A 65 -14.83 -21.35 11.60
C ILE A 65 -13.96 -21.52 10.35
N ALA A 66 -13.78 -20.46 9.55
CA ALA A 66 -12.93 -20.49 8.36
C ALA A 66 -11.47 -20.88 8.68
N GLN A 67 -10.91 -20.33 9.77
CA GLN A 67 -9.57 -20.65 10.24
C GLN A 67 -9.43 -22.12 10.66
N SER A 68 -10.41 -22.65 11.40
CA SER A 68 -10.41 -24.06 11.84
C SER A 68 -10.55 -25.00 10.65
N PHE A 69 -11.47 -24.67 9.74
CA PHE A 69 -11.66 -25.40 8.50
C PHE A 69 -10.35 -25.48 7.69
N CYS A 70 -9.64 -24.36 7.47
CA CYS A 70 -8.34 -24.38 6.80
C CYS A 70 -7.31 -25.25 7.54
N THR A 71 -7.30 -25.20 8.87
CA THR A 71 -6.35 -25.95 9.72
C THR A 71 -6.58 -27.46 9.64
N ASP A 72 -7.83 -27.89 9.56
CA ASP A 72 -8.21 -29.30 9.47
C ASP A 72 -8.15 -29.84 8.03
N HIS A 73 -8.40 -28.98 7.02
CA HIS A 73 -8.47 -29.34 5.59
C HIS A 73 -7.15 -29.16 4.81
N LYS A 74 -6.00 -29.16 5.47
CA LYS A 74 -4.69 -28.85 4.84
C LYS A 74 -4.37 -29.68 3.60
N SER A 75 -4.84 -30.92 3.51
CA SER A 75 -4.56 -31.82 2.40
C SER A 75 -5.29 -31.45 1.10
N HIS A 76 -6.38 -30.69 1.17
CA HIS A 76 -7.20 -30.29 0.02
C HIS A 76 -7.28 -28.76 -0.13
N LEU A 77 -6.60 -27.99 0.73
CA LEU A 77 -6.58 -26.54 0.69
C LEU A 77 -5.64 -26.05 -0.43
N GLY A 78 -6.20 -25.41 -1.46
CA GLY A 78 -5.44 -24.76 -2.54
C GLY A 78 -4.90 -23.39 -2.14
N GLY A 79 -5.55 -22.72 -1.19
CA GLY A 79 -5.06 -21.45 -0.64
C GLY A 79 -6.13 -20.72 0.17
N SER A 80 -5.69 -19.70 0.89
CA SER A 80 -6.60 -18.85 1.68
C SER A 80 -6.24 -17.38 1.59
N PHE A 81 -7.23 -16.50 1.72
CA PHE A 81 -7.05 -15.06 1.87
C PHE A 81 -7.98 -14.52 2.97
N PHE A 82 -7.40 -13.99 4.05
CA PHE A 82 -8.13 -13.42 5.18
C PHE A 82 -8.05 -11.90 5.15
N PHE A 83 -9.14 -11.27 4.70
CA PHE A 83 -9.26 -9.82 4.69
C PHE A 83 -9.12 -9.24 6.10
N LYS A 84 -8.59 -8.02 6.15
CA LYS A 84 -8.50 -7.22 7.38
C LYS A 84 -8.66 -5.75 7.05
N ARG A 85 -9.71 -5.13 7.57
CA ARG A 85 -10.03 -3.73 7.26
C ARG A 85 -8.91 -2.79 7.72
N GLY A 86 -8.52 -1.85 6.87
CA GLY A 86 -7.45 -0.87 7.15
C GLY A 86 -6.03 -1.44 7.13
N HIS A 87 -5.88 -2.71 6.78
CA HIS A 87 -4.57 -3.33 6.61
C HIS A 87 -4.11 -3.21 5.14
N PRO A 88 -2.94 -2.64 4.85
CA PRO A 88 -2.51 -2.22 3.51
C PRO A 88 -2.54 -3.32 2.44
N SER A 89 -2.20 -4.54 2.84
CA SER A 89 -2.08 -5.68 1.95
C SER A 89 -3.30 -6.61 2.03
N ARG A 90 -4.09 -6.53 3.11
CA ARG A 90 -5.20 -7.46 3.38
C ARG A 90 -6.57 -6.83 3.13
N GLY A 91 -6.66 -5.51 3.08
CA GLY A 91 -7.87 -4.78 2.67
C GLY A 91 -7.98 -4.61 1.15
N ASN A 92 -6.90 -4.85 0.41
CA ASN A 92 -6.85 -4.64 -1.03
C ASN A 92 -7.19 -5.93 -1.80
N ALA A 93 -8.35 -5.93 -2.47
CA ALA A 93 -8.85 -7.06 -3.23
C ALA A 93 -7.96 -7.44 -4.44
N ILE A 94 -7.19 -6.51 -5.00
CA ILE A 94 -6.26 -6.77 -6.13
C ILE A 94 -5.21 -7.81 -5.76
N ARG A 95 -4.89 -7.95 -4.47
CA ARG A 95 -3.91 -8.94 -3.98
C ARG A 95 -4.48 -10.33 -3.80
N VAL A 96 -5.80 -10.53 -3.92
CA VAL A 96 -6.44 -11.83 -3.64
C VAL A 96 -5.93 -12.91 -4.59
N PHE A 97 -6.10 -12.74 -5.90
CA PHE A 97 -5.72 -13.77 -6.86
C PHE A 97 -4.20 -14.01 -6.98
N PRO A 98 -3.32 -12.98 -6.92
CA PRO A 98 -1.88 -13.20 -6.84
C PRO A 98 -1.48 -14.01 -5.60
N THR A 99 -2.12 -13.78 -4.45
CA THR A 99 -1.86 -14.53 -3.22
C THR A 99 -2.33 -15.98 -3.34
N LEU A 100 -3.54 -16.21 -3.85
CA LEU A 100 -4.06 -17.56 -4.06
C LEU A 100 -3.22 -18.33 -5.09
N ALA A 101 -2.79 -17.69 -6.18
CA ALA A 101 -1.91 -18.29 -7.18
C ALA A 101 -0.54 -18.64 -6.58
N TYR A 102 -0.01 -17.81 -5.69
CA TYR A 102 1.20 -18.13 -4.95
C TYR A 102 1.04 -19.39 -4.09
N HIS A 103 -0.06 -19.53 -3.36
CA HIS A 103 -0.36 -20.73 -2.57
C HIS A 103 -0.49 -21.98 -3.44
N LEU A 104 -1.23 -21.90 -4.55
CA LEU A 104 -1.37 -22.99 -5.50
C LEU A 104 -0.01 -23.42 -6.09
N ALA A 105 0.84 -22.45 -6.43
CA ALA A 105 2.18 -22.68 -6.96
C ALA A 105 3.17 -23.27 -5.94
N ILE A 106 2.90 -23.16 -4.63
CA ILE A 106 3.68 -23.87 -3.60
C ILE A 106 3.13 -25.27 -3.40
N ALA A 107 1.81 -25.44 -3.45
CA ALA A 107 1.13 -26.70 -3.17
C ALA A 107 1.36 -27.78 -4.25
N SER A 108 1.49 -27.40 -5.52
CA SER A 108 1.72 -28.32 -6.64
C SER A 108 2.83 -27.83 -7.59
N PRO A 109 3.84 -28.67 -7.89
CA PRO A 109 4.85 -28.37 -8.91
C PRO A 109 4.26 -28.14 -10.30
N GLU A 110 3.21 -28.87 -10.67
CA GLU A 110 2.54 -28.74 -11.97
C GLU A 110 1.86 -27.37 -12.10
N LEU A 111 1.13 -26.95 -11.06
CA LEU A 111 0.52 -25.61 -10.99
C LEU A 111 1.60 -24.52 -10.96
N GLN A 112 2.71 -24.76 -10.27
CA GLN A 112 3.85 -23.85 -10.27
C GLN A 112 4.37 -23.58 -11.68
N ILE A 113 4.55 -24.65 -12.48
CA ILE A 113 5.03 -24.53 -13.86
C ILE A 113 4.01 -23.77 -14.72
N ALA A 114 2.73 -24.10 -14.63
CA ALA A 114 1.68 -23.43 -15.38
C ALA A 114 1.61 -21.93 -15.05
N ILE A 115 1.50 -21.58 -13.75
CA ILE A 115 1.38 -20.19 -13.28
C ILE A 115 2.63 -19.38 -13.64
N THR A 116 3.83 -19.94 -13.44
CA THR A 116 5.07 -19.23 -13.77
C THR A 116 5.25 -19.02 -15.27
N SER A 117 4.72 -19.92 -16.10
CA SER A 117 4.74 -19.76 -17.56
C SER A 117 3.82 -18.62 -17.98
N THR A 118 2.60 -18.54 -17.44
CA THR A 118 1.67 -17.43 -17.67
C THR A 118 2.27 -16.07 -17.30
N ILE A 119 2.95 -15.97 -16.15
CA ILE A 119 3.60 -14.73 -15.72
C ILE A 119 4.80 -14.37 -16.60
N ARG A 120 5.56 -15.36 -17.11
CA ARG A 120 6.66 -15.11 -18.04
C ARG A 120 6.18 -14.58 -19.38
N GLU A 121 5.03 -15.07 -19.86
CA GLU A 121 4.43 -14.64 -21.12
C GLU A 121 3.75 -13.27 -21.00
N ASP A 122 3.14 -12.97 -19.85
CA ASP A 122 2.41 -11.73 -19.59
C ASP A 122 2.74 -11.21 -18.18
N PRO A 123 3.90 -10.54 -17.97
CA PRO A 123 4.30 -10.04 -16.65
C PRO A 123 3.30 -9.06 -16.04
N GLY A 124 2.62 -8.27 -16.89
CA GLY A 124 1.58 -7.32 -16.49
C GLY A 124 0.29 -7.98 -15.97
N VAL A 125 0.16 -9.31 -16.03
CA VAL A 125 -1.03 -10.00 -15.51
C VAL A 125 -1.33 -9.67 -14.05
N LEU A 126 -0.30 -9.39 -13.25
CA LEU A 126 -0.41 -9.09 -11.81
C LEU A 126 -1.04 -7.72 -11.50
N SER A 127 -1.11 -6.82 -12.49
CA SER A 127 -1.75 -5.49 -12.37
C SER A 127 -3.07 -5.40 -13.14
N LYS A 128 -3.46 -6.44 -13.89
CA LYS A 128 -4.72 -6.48 -14.65
C LYS A 128 -5.95 -6.62 -13.76
N SER A 129 -7.12 -6.48 -14.36
CA SER A 129 -8.41 -6.64 -13.67
C SER A 129 -8.55 -7.99 -12.97
N LEU A 130 -9.36 -8.01 -11.91
CA LEU A 130 -9.65 -9.20 -11.10
C LEU A 130 -10.13 -10.39 -11.95
N ALA A 131 -10.95 -10.14 -12.98
CA ALA A 131 -11.42 -11.17 -13.90
C ALA A 131 -10.27 -11.81 -14.71
N ILE A 132 -9.35 -10.99 -15.23
CA ILE A 132 -8.19 -11.49 -15.98
C ILE A 132 -7.25 -12.27 -15.06
N GLN A 133 -7.01 -11.74 -13.85
CA GLN A 133 -6.18 -12.41 -12.86
C GLN A 133 -6.75 -13.77 -12.45
N LEU A 134 -8.05 -13.85 -12.13
CA LEU A 134 -8.73 -15.10 -11.83
C LEU A 134 -8.54 -16.11 -12.97
N GLN A 135 -8.86 -15.70 -14.20
CA GLN A 135 -8.80 -16.62 -15.33
C GLN A 135 -7.38 -17.11 -15.62
N LYS A 136 -6.41 -16.19 -15.68
CA LYS A 136 -5.04 -16.52 -16.09
C LYS A 136 -4.20 -17.15 -14.97
N LEU A 137 -4.39 -16.76 -13.71
CA LEU A 137 -3.55 -17.19 -12.60
C LEU A 137 -4.13 -18.37 -11.81
N ILE A 138 -5.44 -18.60 -11.88
CA ILE A 138 -6.12 -19.64 -11.11
C ILE A 138 -6.80 -20.65 -12.04
N VAL A 139 -7.76 -20.20 -12.85
CA VAL A 139 -8.65 -21.09 -13.61
C VAL A 139 -7.89 -21.87 -14.69
N ALA A 140 -7.21 -21.18 -15.61
CA ALA A 140 -6.50 -21.82 -16.70
C ALA A 140 -5.38 -22.76 -16.22
N PRO A 141 -4.55 -22.39 -15.20
CA PRO A 141 -3.60 -23.33 -14.60
C PRO A 141 -4.25 -24.58 -14.01
N CYS A 142 -5.37 -24.44 -13.28
CA CYS A 142 -6.09 -25.58 -12.71
C CYS A 142 -6.71 -26.50 -13.78
N GLN A 143 -7.14 -25.96 -14.92
CA GLN A 143 -7.64 -26.75 -16.06
C GLN A 143 -6.52 -27.48 -16.82
N ALA A 144 -5.31 -26.93 -16.82
CA ALA A 144 -4.16 -27.50 -17.51
C ALA A 144 -3.54 -28.69 -16.75
N VAL A 145 -3.87 -28.86 -15.47
CA VAL A 145 -3.31 -29.90 -14.59
C VAL A 145 -4.39 -30.91 -14.23
N ASN A 146 -4.03 -32.19 -14.23
CA ASN A 146 -4.93 -33.25 -13.79
C ASN A 146 -4.95 -33.31 -12.26
N LEU A 147 -5.87 -32.58 -11.63
CA LEU A 147 -6.06 -32.60 -10.18
C LEU A 147 -6.86 -33.86 -9.79
N ALA A 148 -6.37 -34.61 -8.81
CA ALA A 148 -7.05 -35.83 -8.33
C ALA A 148 -8.40 -35.51 -7.64
N PHE A 149 -8.49 -34.34 -7.00
CA PHE A 149 -9.67 -33.83 -6.31
C PHE A 149 -9.74 -32.31 -6.46
N PRO A 150 -10.94 -31.69 -6.37
CA PRO A 150 -11.07 -30.25 -6.35
C PRO A 150 -10.30 -29.61 -5.19
N LEU A 151 -9.58 -28.52 -5.46
CA LEU A 151 -8.89 -27.75 -4.43
C LEU A 151 -9.85 -26.76 -3.76
N THR A 152 -9.72 -26.59 -2.46
CA THR A 152 -10.55 -25.67 -1.70
C THR A 152 -9.85 -24.32 -1.53
N ILE A 153 -10.54 -23.23 -1.84
CA ILE A 153 -10.08 -21.86 -1.62
C ILE A 153 -10.95 -21.21 -0.56
N VAL A 154 -10.34 -20.53 0.40
CA VAL A 154 -11.05 -19.81 1.47
C VAL A 154 -10.78 -18.32 1.39
N ILE A 155 -11.84 -17.52 1.27
CA ILE A 155 -11.79 -16.06 1.29
C ILE A 155 -12.61 -15.58 2.50
N ASP A 156 -11.92 -15.19 3.56
CA ASP A 156 -12.55 -14.77 4.81
C ASP A 156 -12.68 -13.24 4.90
N GLY A 157 -13.85 -12.77 5.33
CA GLY A 157 -14.11 -11.38 5.67
C GLY A 157 -14.21 -10.47 4.45
N LEU A 158 -14.88 -10.87 3.37
CA LEU A 158 -14.96 -10.06 2.14
C LEU A 158 -15.44 -8.62 2.41
N ASP A 159 -16.36 -8.43 3.37
CA ASP A 159 -16.85 -7.11 3.84
C ASP A 159 -15.76 -6.21 4.45
N GLU A 160 -14.63 -6.79 4.88
CA GLU A 160 -13.49 -6.05 5.41
C GLU A 160 -12.55 -5.49 4.32
N GLY A 161 -12.87 -5.72 3.05
CA GLY A 161 -12.25 -5.01 1.92
C GLY A 161 -12.41 -3.48 2.02
N GLU A 162 -11.47 -2.75 1.44
CA GLU A 162 -11.47 -1.28 1.53
C GLU A 162 -12.41 -0.59 0.56
N ILE A 163 -12.68 -1.22 -0.59
CA ILE A 163 -13.42 -0.65 -1.73
C ILE A 163 -14.58 -1.60 -2.08
N GLU A 164 -15.81 -1.11 -2.00
CA GLU A 164 -17.03 -1.88 -2.25
C GLU A 164 -17.09 -2.39 -3.70
N GLU A 165 -16.73 -1.55 -4.66
CA GLU A 165 -16.70 -1.88 -6.09
C GLU A 165 -15.70 -3.01 -6.39
N SER A 166 -14.59 -3.07 -5.65
CA SER A 166 -13.59 -4.13 -5.80
C SER A 166 -14.10 -5.46 -5.25
N GLN A 167 -14.88 -5.45 -4.16
CA GLN A 167 -15.53 -6.64 -3.61
C GLN A 167 -16.59 -7.18 -4.59
N GLN A 168 -17.40 -6.30 -5.18
CA GLN A 168 -18.38 -6.67 -6.21
C GLN A 168 -17.70 -7.21 -7.47
N SER A 169 -16.61 -6.57 -7.91
CA SER A 169 -15.83 -7.02 -9.07
C SER A 169 -15.21 -8.40 -8.86
N LEU A 170 -14.78 -8.71 -7.62
CA LEU A 170 -14.30 -10.04 -7.25
C LEU A 170 -15.41 -11.09 -7.38
N LEU A 171 -16.60 -10.81 -6.85
CA LEU A 171 -17.74 -11.72 -6.94
C LEU A 171 -18.22 -11.91 -8.39
N ALA A 172 -18.29 -10.83 -9.16
CA ALA A 172 -18.65 -10.87 -10.58
C ALA A 172 -17.67 -11.76 -11.36
N ALA A 173 -16.36 -11.58 -11.15
CA ALA A 173 -15.33 -12.43 -11.77
C ALA A 173 -15.52 -13.92 -11.43
N LEU A 174 -15.80 -14.25 -10.17
CA LEU A 174 -16.07 -15.62 -9.75
C LEU A 174 -17.33 -16.19 -10.41
N GLY A 175 -18.39 -15.39 -10.52
CA GLY A 175 -19.64 -15.79 -11.15
C GLY A 175 -19.50 -16.03 -12.66
N ASP A 176 -18.87 -15.11 -13.37
CA ASP A 176 -18.67 -15.18 -14.82
C ASP A 176 -17.85 -16.41 -15.22
N ALA A 177 -16.81 -16.74 -14.43
CA ALA A 177 -15.95 -17.89 -14.66
C ALA A 177 -16.47 -19.20 -14.03
N TYR A 178 -17.66 -19.23 -13.40
CA TYR A 178 -18.14 -20.37 -12.60
C TYR A 178 -18.02 -21.72 -13.31
N ASN A 179 -18.46 -21.79 -14.56
CA ASN A 179 -18.44 -23.04 -15.33
C ASN A 179 -17.03 -23.53 -15.66
N ASP A 180 -16.05 -22.63 -15.70
CA ASP A 180 -14.66 -22.94 -16.03
C ASP A 180 -13.93 -23.53 -14.83
N TRP A 181 -14.25 -23.07 -13.61
CA TRP A 181 -13.51 -23.47 -12.40
C TRP A 181 -14.22 -24.50 -11.52
N LYS A 182 -15.56 -24.65 -11.59
CA LYS A 182 -16.34 -25.51 -10.68
C LYS A 182 -15.94 -26.99 -10.66
N SER A 183 -15.30 -27.51 -11.71
CA SER A 183 -14.83 -28.90 -11.74
C SER A 183 -13.50 -29.10 -11.02
N HIS A 184 -12.78 -28.02 -10.73
CA HIS A 184 -11.42 -28.03 -10.17
C HIS A 184 -11.32 -27.36 -8.80
N LEU A 185 -12.28 -26.49 -8.45
CA LEU A 185 -12.24 -25.68 -7.23
C LEU A 185 -13.56 -25.72 -6.47
N ALA A 186 -13.45 -25.66 -5.14
CA ALA A 186 -14.52 -25.28 -4.22
C ALA A 186 -14.12 -23.99 -3.50
N ILE A 187 -15.00 -22.98 -3.47
CA ILE A 187 -14.67 -21.65 -2.94
C ILE A 187 -15.60 -21.32 -1.78
N LEU A 188 -15.03 -21.13 -0.59
CA LEU A 188 -15.71 -20.65 0.60
C LEU A 188 -15.48 -19.14 0.73
N ILE A 189 -16.56 -18.36 0.77
CA ILE A 189 -16.52 -16.94 1.06
C ILE A 189 -17.24 -16.69 2.39
N THR A 190 -16.61 -15.94 3.29
CA THR A 190 -17.26 -15.43 4.50
C THR A 190 -17.45 -13.93 4.41
N SER A 191 -18.62 -13.44 4.81
CA SER A 191 -18.83 -11.99 4.95
C SER A 191 -20.00 -11.65 5.88
N ARG A 192 -20.15 -10.36 6.19
CA ARG A 192 -21.45 -9.81 6.60
C ARG A 192 -22.42 -9.75 5.42
N PRO A 193 -23.73 -9.85 5.64
CA PRO A 193 -24.74 -9.61 4.60
C PRO A 193 -24.92 -8.10 4.37
N GLU A 194 -23.85 -7.43 3.94
CA GLU A 194 -23.94 -6.01 3.53
C GLU A 194 -24.67 -5.92 2.19
N ALA A 195 -25.48 -4.87 2.01
CA ALA A 195 -26.48 -4.81 0.94
C ALA A 195 -25.87 -4.99 -0.46
N HIS A 196 -24.68 -4.45 -0.70
CA HIS A 196 -23.97 -4.53 -1.98
C HIS A 196 -23.37 -5.90 -2.28
N LEU A 197 -23.09 -6.72 -1.26
CA LEU A 197 -22.68 -8.12 -1.42
C LEU A 197 -23.89 -9.04 -1.55
N GLN A 198 -24.90 -8.79 -0.72
CA GLN A 198 -26.14 -9.57 -0.71
C GLN A 198 -26.84 -9.52 -2.07
N SER A 199 -26.93 -8.34 -2.70
CA SER A 199 -27.51 -8.21 -4.04
C SER A 199 -26.76 -9.07 -5.07
N VAL A 200 -25.42 -9.09 -5.04
CA VAL A 200 -24.62 -9.89 -5.99
C VAL A 200 -24.82 -11.39 -5.77
N PHE A 201 -24.89 -11.84 -4.51
CA PHE A 201 -25.13 -13.25 -4.20
C PHE A 201 -26.55 -13.71 -4.56
N GLU A 202 -27.56 -12.87 -4.35
CA GLU A 202 -28.96 -13.20 -4.63
C GLU A 202 -29.33 -13.06 -6.11
N GLU A 203 -28.78 -12.07 -6.81
CA GLU A 203 -29.13 -11.78 -8.21
C GLU A 203 -28.22 -12.52 -9.19
N SER A 204 -26.90 -12.38 -9.03
CA SER A 204 -25.91 -12.83 -10.02
C SER A 204 -25.39 -14.25 -9.73
N CYS A 205 -25.24 -14.60 -8.44
CA CYS A 205 -24.60 -15.86 -8.04
C CYS A 205 -25.55 -16.92 -7.48
N SER A 206 -26.84 -16.63 -7.34
CA SER A 206 -27.79 -17.47 -6.58
C SER A 206 -27.93 -18.88 -7.12
N ARG A 207 -27.79 -19.07 -8.44
CA ARG A 207 -27.94 -20.38 -9.09
C ARG A 207 -26.80 -21.36 -8.78
N PHE A 208 -25.67 -20.87 -8.30
CA PHE A 208 -24.46 -21.65 -8.07
C PHE A 208 -23.79 -21.38 -6.72
N THR A 209 -24.50 -20.69 -5.82
CA THR A 209 -24.05 -20.40 -4.46
C THR A 209 -24.91 -21.14 -3.46
N GLN A 210 -24.27 -21.90 -2.56
CA GLN A 210 -24.91 -22.41 -1.35
C GLN A 210 -24.80 -21.35 -0.25
N MET A 211 -25.93 -20.98 0.36
CA MET A 211 -25.96 -20.01 1.46
C MET A 211 -25.94 -20.74 2.80
N LEU A 212 -25.11 -20.28 3.73
CA LEU A 212 -25.00 -20.81 5.09
C LEU A 212 -25.04 -19.66 6.11
N GLU A 213 -26.18 -19.52 6.80
CA GLU A 213 -26.36 -18.46 7.80
C GLU A 213 -25.96 -18.94 9.21
N ILE A 214 -25.07 -18.22 9.89
CA ILE A 214 -24.61 -18.59 11.25
C ILE A 214 -25.68 -18.34 12.34
N GLN A 215 -26.75 -17.60 12.05
CA GLN A 215 -27.80 -17.29 13.03
C GLN A 215 -29.17 -17.93 12.72
N GLY A 216 -29.22 -18.88 11.78
CA GLY A 216 -30.45 -19.58 11.41
C GLY A 216 -31.18 -20.25 12.58
N SER A 217 -32.51 -20.36 12.46
CA SER A 217 -33.41 -20.81 13.53
C SER A 217 -33.15 -22.24 14.06
N GLU A 218 -32.69 -23.15 13.21
CA GLU A 218 -32.35 -24.53 13.60
C GLU A 218 -31.09 -24.62 14.47
N VAL A 219 -30.18 -23.64 14.38
CA VAL A 219 -28.85 -23.66 15.01
C VAL A 219 -28.79 -22.81 16.30
N VAL A 220 -29.92 -22.28 16.76
CA VAL A 220 -29.98 -21.38 17.92
C VAL A 220 -29.49 -22.07 19.19
N MET A 221 -29.94 -23.29 19.47
CA MET A 221 -29.60 -24.03 20.70
C MET A 221 -28.11 -24.40 20.75
N SER A 222 -27.58 -24.92 19.63
CA SER A 222 -26.16 -25.29 19.45
C SER A 222 -25.20 -24.15 19.80
N ARG A 223 -25.55 -22.90 19.48
CA ARG A 223 -24.71 -21.72 19.79
C ARG A 223 -24.60 -21.40 21.28
N PHE A 224 -25.67 -21.57 22.05
CA PHE A 224 -25.62 -21.31 23.50
C PHE A 224 -24.80 -22.40 24.20
N ASP A 225 -24.96 -23.66 23.79
CA ASP A 225 -24.18 -24.79 24.31
C ASP A 225 -22.68 -24.64 23.98
N ASP A 226 -22.36 -24.17 22.78
CA ASP A 226 -21.01 -23.84 22.34
C ASP A 226 -20.39 -22.72 23.20
N ILE A 227 -21.14 -21.64 23.46
CA ILE A 227 -20.69 -20.53 24.31
C ILE A 227 -20.50 -20.99 25.76
N ARG A 228 -21.41 -21.82 26.27
CA ARG A 228 -21.29 -22.42 27.60
C ARG A 228 -20.02 -23.25 27.71
N THR A 229 -19.78 -24.12 26.73
CA THR A 229 -18.58 -24.96 26.66
C THR A 229 -17.31 -24.12 26.67
N TYR A 230 -17.26 -23.06 25.84
CA TYR A 230 -16.17 -22.09 25.82
C TYR A 230 -15.96 -21.42 27.19
N LEU A 231 -17.02 -20.89 27.80
CA LEU A 231 -16.92 -20.16 29.08
C LEU A 231 -16.43 -21.07 30.22
N VAL A 232 -16.95 -22.29 30.32
CA VAL A 232 -16.55 -23.27 31.34
C VAL A 232 -15.05 -23.56 31.23
N ASP A 233 -14.57 -23.89 30.03
CA ASP A 233 -13.15 -24.20 29.82
C ASP A 233 -12.26 -22.99 30.11
N GLN A 234 -12.64 -21.81 29.65
CA GLN A 234 -11.87 -20.59 29.87
C GLN A 234 -11.83 -20.17 31.35
N PHE A 235 -12.93 -20.27 32.08
CA PHE A 235 -12.92 -19.96 33.51
C PHE A 235 -12.11 -20.98 34.31
N GLN A 236 -12.17 -22.26 33.95
CA GLN A 236 -11.29 -23.28 34.52
C GLN A 236 -9.82 -22.93 34.27
N ARG A 237 -9.45 -22.59 33.04
CA ARG A 237 -8.10 -22.16 32.66
C ARG A 237 -7.64 -20.94 33.47
N ILE A 238 -8.48 -19.91 33.60
CA ILE A 238 -8.18 -18.70 34.38
C ILE A 238 -7.92 -19.08 35.84
N ARG A 239 -8.78 -19.91 36.44
CA ARG A 239 -8.65 -20.35 37.83
C ARG A 239 -7.38 -21.17 38.08
N GLU A 240 -6.99 -22.04 37.16
CA GLU A 240 -5.74 -22.80 37.26
C GLU A 240 -4.51 -21.89 37.16
N LYS A 241 -4.55 -20.92 36.23
CA LYS A 241 -3.45 -19.99 35.94
C LYS A 241 -3.23 -18.94 37.03
N HIS A 242 -4.30 -18.40 37.63
CA HIS A 242 -4.22 -17.26 38.56
C HIS A 242 -4.14 -17.71 40.03
N PRO A 243 -3.04 -17.45 40.74
CA PRO A 243 -2.86 -17.88 42.13
C PRO A 243 -3.91 -17.33 43.10
N SER A 244 -4.47 -16.14 42.82
CA SER A 244 -5.53 -15.53 43.63
C SER A 244 -6.83 -16.33 43.64
N LEU A 245 -7.03 -17.21 42.65
CA LEU A 245 -8.23 -18.05 42.54
C LEU A 245 -8.02 -19.47 43.09
N HIS A 246 -6.82 -19.84 43.56
CA HIS A 246 -6.57 -21.20 44.06
C HIS A 246 -7.39 -21.54 45.31
N SER A 247 -7.79 -20.53 46.08
CA SER A 247 -8.65 -20.67 47.26
C SER A 247 -10.15 -20.67 46.95
N THR A 248 -10.57 -20.47 45.70
CA THR A 248 -12.00 -20.44 45.32
C THR A 248 -12.55 -21.86 45.09
N PRO A 249 -13.88 -22.08 45.16
CA PRO A 249 -14.50 -23.39 44.94
C PRO A 249 -14.19 -23.94 43.55
N ILE A 250 -14.00 -25.27 43.38
CA ILE A 250 -13.62 -25.93 42.11
C ILE A 250 -14.42 -25.43 40.89
N LEU A 251 -15.71 -25.17 41.10
CA LEU A 251 -16.64 -24.73 40.05
C LEU A 251 -16.63 -23.21 39.80
N TRP A 252 -15.64 -22.43 40.28
CA TRP A 252 -15.57 -20.99 40.04
C TRP A 252 -15.73 -20.65 38.55
N PRO A 253 -16.56 -19.64 38.18
CA PRO A 253 -17.31 -18.72 39.06
C PRO A 253 -18.66 -19.24 39.59
N GLY A 254 -19.02 -20.48 39.27
CA GLY A 254 -20.30 -21.14 39.58
C GLY A 254 -21.16 -21.25 38.32
N ASP A 255 -21.92 -22.35 38.19
CA ASP A 255 -22.77 -22.59 37.02
C ASP A 255 -23.77 -21.46 36.79
N GLU A 256 -24.37 -20.90 37.85
CA GLU A 256 -25.32 -19.79 37.75
C GLU A 256 -24.71 -18.56 37.07
N VAL A 257 -23.44 -18.25 37.38
CA VAL A 257 -22.72 -17.12 36.76
C VAL A 257 -22.39 -17.40 35.30
N VAL A 258 -22.04 -18.66 34.98
CA VAL A 258 -21.82 -19.08 33.60
C VAL A 258 -23.11 -18.94 32.78
N GLU A 259 -24.25 -19.44 33.28
CA GLU A 259 -25.53 -19.32 32.60
C GLU A 259 -25.93 -17.85 32.39
N GLN A 260 -25.70 -16.98 33.38
CA GLN A 260 -25.94 -15.54 33.22
C GLN A 260 -25.14 -14.95 32.05
N PHE A 261 -23.87 -15.34 31.87
CA PHE A 261 -23.06 -14.88 30.75
C PHE A 261 -23.46 -15.52 29.41
N VAL A 262 -23.88 -16.78 29.42
CA VAL A 262 -24.46 -17.45 28.24
C VAL A 262 -25.70 -16.69 27.77
N GLU A 263 -26.62 -16.35 28.68
CA GLU A 263 -27.80 -15.54 28.36
C GLU A 263 -27.43 -14.12 27.89
N LYS A 264 -26.56 -13.43 28.62
CA LYS A 264 -26.10 -12.07 28.29
C LYS A 264 -25.37 -12.01 26.93
N SER A 265 -24.81 -13.12 26.46
CA SER A 265 -24.16 -13.18 25.15
C SER A 265 -25.13 -13.05 23.97
N SER A 266 -26.42 -13.32 24.18
CA SER A 266 -27.43 -13.40 23.10
C SER A 266 -26.98 -14.28 21.91
N GLY A 267 -26.17 -15.33 22.18
CA GLY A 267 -25.63 -16.21 21.14
C GLY A 267 -24.44 -15.63 20.35
N HIS A 268 -23.80 -14.56 20.83
CA HIS A 268 -22.63 -13.94 20.20
C HIS A 268 -21.34 -14.26 20.97
N PHE A 269 -20.42 -14.98 20.30
CA PHE A 269 -19.13 -15.35 20.86
C PHE A 269 -18.25 -14.15 21.23
N VAL A 270 -18.39 -13.03 20.52
CA VAL A 270 -17.63 -11.81 20.85
C VAL A 270 -17.87 -11.38 22.30
N TYR A 271 -19.11 -11.46 22.81
CA TYR A 271 -19.40 -11.13 24.21
C TYR A 271 -18.62 -12.02 25.17
N ALA A 272 -18.75 -13.34 25.01
CA ALA A 272 -18.08 -14.33 25.86
C ALA A 272 -16.55 -14.15 25.83
N SER A 273 -15.98 -13.96 24.64
CA SER A 273 -14.53 -13.75 24.48
C SER A 273 -14.05 -12.42 25.08
N THR A 274 -14.83 -11.35 25.00
CA THR A 274 -14.51 -10.06 25.63
C THR A 274 -14.56 -10.17 27.15
N VAL A 275 -15.55 -10.88 27.70
CA VAL A 275 -15.64 -11.16 29.16
C VAL A 275 -14.42 -11.94 29.63
N VAL A 276 -14.09 -13.06 28.96
CA VAL A 276 -12.91 -13.88 29.29
C VAL A 276 -11.62 -13.06 29.21
N LYS A 277 -11.40 -12.30 28.14
CA LYS A 277 -10.20 -11.44 27.99
C LYS A 277 -10.12 -10.34 29.05
N PHE A 278 -11.26 -9.81 29.48
CA PHE A 278 -11.31 -8.76 30.51
C PHE A 278 -10.99 -9.31 31.91
N ILE A 279 -11.39 -10.56 32.17
CA ILE A 279 -11.15 -11.25 33.45
C ILE A 279 -9.73 -11.86 33.50
N ASP A 280 -9.20 -12.40 32.41
CA ASP A 280 -7.83 -12.95 32.30
C ASP A 280 -6.76 -11.87 32.09
N ASP A 281 -6.97 -10.69 32.65
CA ASP A 281 -6.01 -9.60 32.62
C ASP A 281 -4.93 -9.84 33.68
N GLN A 282 -3.66 -9.82 33.28
CA GLN A 282 -2.53 -10.15 34.18
C GLN A 282 -2.27 -9.07 35.23
N ASP A 283 -2.69 -7.84 34.96
CA ASP A 283 -2.45 -6.69 35.84
C ASP A 283 -3.53 -6.56 36.94
N TRP A 284 -4.55 -7.41 36.92
CA TRP A 284 -5.74 -7.28 37.78
C TRP A 284 -6.14 -8.58 38.46
N ASN A 285 -6.89 -8.47 39.56
CA ASN A 285 -7.50 -9.63 40.20
C ASN A 285 -8.71 -10.11 39.37
N PRO A 286 -8.74 -11.38 38.91
CA PRO A 286 -9.86 -11.90 38.13
C PRO A 286 -11.22 -11.84 38.84
N GLN A 287 -11.24 -11.96 40.18
CA GLN A 287 -12.47 -11.90 40.97
C GLN A 287 -13.08 -10.49 40.96
N GLU A 288 -12.25 -9.45 41.10
CA GLU A 288 -12.72 -8.05 41.02
C GLU A 288 -13.24 -7.73 39.61
N ARG A 289 -12.55 -8.21 38.57
CA ARG A 289 -13.01 -8.04 37.18
C ARG A 289 -14.31 -8.78 36.90
N LEU A 290 -14.49 -9.97 37.48
CA LEU A 290 -15.74 -10.73 37.40
C LEU A 290 -16.90 -9.92 38.00
N GLU A 291 -16.72 -9.38 39.20
CA GLU A 291 -17.73 -8.57 39.90
C GLU A 291 -18.12 -7.33 39.09
N VAL A 292 -17.15 -6.69 38.43
CA VAL A 292 -17.40 -5.57 37.53
C VAL A 292 -18.31 -5.97 36.36
N VAL A 293 -18.03 -7.09 35.67
CA VAL A 293 -18.85 -7.55 34.53
C VAL A 293 -20.24 -8.00 35.00
N GLN A 294 -20.34 -8.61 36.19
CA GLN A 294 -21.62 -8.99 36.78
C GLN A 294 -22.49 -7.77 37.10
N GLY A 295 -21.87 -6.70 37.62
CA GLY A 295 -22.52 -5.43 37.98
C GLY A 295 -23.00 -4.59 36.78
N ILE A 296 -22.68 -4.97 35.54
CA ILE A 296 -23.27 -4.35 34.34
C ILE A 296 -24.73 -4.82 34.23
N GLU A 297 -25.64 -3.98 34.71
CA GLU A 297 -27.09 -4.22 34.73
C GLU A 297 -27.73 -4.09 33.34
N ARG A 298 -28.77 -4.91 33.10
CA ARG A 298 -29.67 -4.75 31.96
C ARG A 298 -30.61 -3.57 32.27
N GLU A 299 -30.26 -2.35 31.87
CA GLU A 299 -31.31 -1.35 31.64
C GLU A 299 -32.20 -1.85 30.48
N HIS A 300 -33.47 -1.43 30.48
CA HIS A 300 -34.57 -1.97 29.67
C HIS A 300 -34.18 -2.57 28.31
N PRO A 301 -34.78 -3.71 27.91
CA PRO A 301 -34.48 -4.35 26.63
C PRO A 301 -34.70 -3.35 25.48
N SER A 302 -33.60 -2.83 24.94
CA SER A 302 -33.62 -2.12 23.69
C SER A 302 -33.77 -3.12 22.55
N ALA A 303 -34.26 -2.67 21.40
CA ALA A 303 -34.51 -3.53 20.23
C ALA A 303 -33.23 -4.10 19.57
N SER A 304 -32.02 -3.77 20.07
CA SER A 304 -30.76 -4.17 19.45
C SER A 304 -30.25 -5.52 19.99
N PRO A 305 -29.95 -6.51 19.13
CA PRO A 305 -29.33 -7.77 19.55
C PRO A 305 -27.90 -7.61 20.12
N PHE A 306 -27.29 -6.43 19.98
CA PHE A 306 -25.96 -6.09 20.51
C PHE A 306 -26.00 -5.30 21.83
N PHE A 307 -27.18 -4.98 22.35
CA PHE A 307 -27.31 -4.09 23.50
C PHE A 307 -26.43 -4.50 24.69
N THR A 308 -26.43 -5.78 25.07
CA THR A 308 -25.63 -6.28 26.18
C THR A 308 -24.11 -6.23 25.90
N LEU A 309 -23.70 -6.34 24.63
CA LEU A 309 -22.33 -6.13 24.21
C LEU A 309 -21.93 -4.65 24.29
N ASP A 310 -22.83 -3.75 23.91
CA ASP A 310 -22.61 -2.30 23.97
C ASP A 310 -22.48 -1.81 25.40
N GLN A 311 -23.29 -2.35 26.32
CA GLN A 311 -23.15 -2.13 27.76
C GLN A 311 -21.80 -2.64 28.29
N LEU A 312 -21.33 -3.80 27.83
CA LEU A 312 -20.02 -4.33 28.20
C LEU A 312 -18.90 -3.39 27.73
N TYR A 313 -18.93 -2.93 26.48
CA TYR A 313 -17.95 -1.96 25.97
C TYR A 313 -17.98 -0.64 26.74
N THR A 314 -19.17 -0.11 27.02
CA THR A 314 -19.36 1.11 27.81
C THR A 314 -18.79 0.96 29.21
N GLY A 315 -19.07 -0.16 29.90
CA GLY A 315 -18.56 -0.44 31.24
C GLY A 315 -17.03 -0.61 31.28
N ILE A 316 -16.43 -1.18 30.23
CA ILE A 316 -14.97 -1.28 30.11
C ILE A 316 -14.35 0.11 29.89
N LEU A 317 -14.90 0.91 28.96
CA LEU A 317 -14.39 2.26 28.67
C LEU A 317 -14.54 3.23 29.84
N ALA A 318 -15.61 3.09 30.63
CA ALA A 318 -15.86 3.91 31.81
C ALA A 318 -14.81 3.73 32.92
N GLN A 319 -14.12 2.58 32.97
CA GLN A 319 -13.06 2.31 33.95
C GLN A 319 -11.72 2.98 33.61
N VAL A 320 -11.57 3.48 32.38
CA VAL A 320 -10.31 4.14 31.98
C VAL A 320 -10.23 5.53 32.64
N PRO A 321 -9.14 5.84 33.36
CA PRO A 321 -8.97 7.16 33.96
C PRO A 321 -8.77 8.23 32.87
N ASN A 322 -9.10 9.49 33.21
CA ASN A 322 -8.95 10.64 32.30
C ASN A 322 -9.77 10.50 31.00
N GLN A 323 -11.10 10.43 31.17
CA GLN A 323 -12.08 10.37 30.09
C GLN A 323 -11.88 11.44 28.98
N PRO A 324 -11.53 12.71 29.28
CA PRO A 324 -11.26 13.71 28.23
C PRO A 324 -10.15 13.29 27.26
N ARG A 325 -9.04 12.72 27.75
CA ARG A 325 -7.97 12.21 26.89
C ARG A 325 -8.39 10.97 26.13
N LEU A 326 -9.22 10.11 26.73
CA LEU A 326 -9.68 8.89 26.07
C LEU A 326 -10.51 9.25 24.84
N LEU A 327 -11.35 10.27 24.95
CA LEU A 327 -12.15 10.81 23.85
C LEU A 327 -11.32 11.47 22.74
N LEU A 328 -10.03 11.76 22.96
CA LEU A 328 -9.09 12.16 21.90
C LEU A 328 -8.47 10.95 21.19
N ILE A 329 -8.26 9.84 21.92
CA ILE A 329 -7.65 8.62 21.39
C ILE A 329 -8.64 7.75 20.63
N LEU A 330 -9.86 7.59 21.15
CA LEU A 330 -10.90 6.74 20.54
C LEU A 330 -11.19 7.08 19.06
N PRO A 331 -11.22 8.35 18.62
CA PRO A 331 -11.35 8.72 17.20
C PRO A 331 -10.30 8.06 16.29
N VAL A 332 -9.03 7.97 16.71
CA VAL A 332 -7.96 7.34 15.94
C VAL A 332 -8.23 5.84 15.78
N ILE A 333 -8.73 5.20 16.85
CA ILE A 333 -9.12 3.78 16.85
C ILE A 333 -10.36 3.56 15.99
N ALA A 334 -11.39 4.40 16.15
CA ALA A 334 -12.66 4.31 15.42
C ALA A 334 -12.49 4.52 13.91
N ALA A 335 -11.58 5.41 13.51
CA ALA A 335 -11.16 5.62 12.12
C ALA A 335 -10.27 4.48 11.58
N ASN A 336 -9.86 3.55 12.45
CA ASN A 336 -9.03 2.39 12.14
C ASN A 336 -7.74 2.76 11.40
N LEU A 337 -7.03 3.78 11.88
CA LEU A 337 -5.79 4.28 11.27
C LEU A 337 -4.57 3.35 11.52
N GLN A 338 -4.71 2.34 12.38
CA GLN A 338 -3.67 1.35 12.71
C GLN A 338 -2.28 1.95 12.98
N LEU A 339 -2.24 3.01 13.79
CA LEU A 339 -1.00 3.69 14.15
C LEU A 339 -0.27 2.98 15.29
N SER A 340 1.05 3.14 15.35
CA SER A 340 1.82 2.79 16.56
C SER A 340 1.56 3.79 17.68
N VAL A 341 1.93 3.43 18.92
CA VAL A 341 1.78 4.33 20.09
C VAL A 341 2.55 5.65 19.89
N LEU A 342 3.71 5.59 19.24
CA LEU A 342 4.55 6.76 18.98
C LEU A 342 3.89 7.69 17.94
N GLN A 343 3.41 7.11 16.84
CA GLN A 343 2.69 7.85 15.80
C GLN A 343 1.41 8.49 16.33
N MET A 344 0.64 7.76 17.16
CA MET A 344 -0.55 8.30 17.80
C MET A 344 -0.21 9.45 18.76
N GLY A 345 0.93 9.36 19.47
CA GLY A 345 1.42 10.43 20.34
C GLY A 345 1.77 11.69 19.57
N GLN A 346 2.45 11.57 18.43
CA GLN A 346 2.73 12.70 17.55
C GLN A 346 1.44 13.29 16.97
N LEU A 347 0.56 12.45 16.42
CA LEU A 347 -0.68 12.91 15.80
C LEU A 347 -1.59 13.67 16.77
N LEU A 348 -1.70 13.21 18.02
CA LEU A 348 -2.59 13.81 19.02
C LEU A 348 -1.90 14.81 19.95
N GLU A 349 -0.60 15.05 19.77
CA GLU A 349 0.25 15.85 20.67
C GLU A 349 0.19 15.36 22.13
N LEU A 350 0.15 14.04 22.31
CA LEU A 350 0.12 13.37 23.61
C LEU A 350 1.41 12.61 23.88
N GLN A 351 1.78 12.50 25.16
CA GLN A 351 2.93 11.69 25.55
C GLN A 351 2.64 10.20 25.26
N PRO A 352 3.54 9.47 24.56
CA PRO A 352 3.35 8.05 24.26
C PRO A 352 3.10 7.18 25.50
N THR A 353 3.70 7.53 26.64
CA THR A 353 3.49 6.85 27.93
C THR A 353 2.07 6.99 28.44
N ASP A 354 1.43 8.14 28.22
CA ASP A 354 0.06 8.39 28.63
C ASP A 354 -0.92 7.56 27.78
N ILE A 355 -0.71 7.56 26.46
CA ILE A 355 -1.47 6.71 25.53
C ILE A 355 -1.31 5.24 25.92
N GLN A 356 -0.07 4.77 26.11
CA GLN A 356 0.18 3.38 26.48
C GLN A 356 -0.49 3.01 27.80
N THR A 357 -0.42 3.88 28.81
CA THR A 357 -1.03 3.65 30.13
C THR A 357 -2.55 3.52 30.03
N MET A 358 -3.18 4.34 29.19
CA MET A 358 -4.64 4.29 28.98
C MET A 358 -5.05 3.06 28.17
N LEU A 359 -4.37 2.79 27.06
CA LEU A 359 -4.71 1.67 26.17
C LEU A 359 -4.38 0.30 26.78
N ARG A 360 -3.37 0.20 27.66
CA ARG A 360 -3.10 -1.01 28.46
C ARG A 360 -4.26 -1.41 29.38
N ARG A 361 -5.22 -0.51 29.66
CA ARG A 361 -6.43 -0.85 30.44
C ARG A 361 -7.53 -1.47 29.58
N LEU A 362 -7.33 -1.58 28.27
CA LEU A 362 -8.30 -2.10 27.30
C LEU A 362 -7.83 -3.39 26.60
N PRO A 363 -7.14 -4.34 27.27
CA PRO A 363 -6.57 -5.51 26.60
C PRO A 363 -7.64 -6.45 26.02
N SER A 364 -8.88 -6.36 26.52
CA SER A 364 -10.03 -7.10 26.00
C SER A 364 -10.59 -6.55 24.69
N LEU A 365 -10.28 -5.29 24.34
CA LEU A 365 -10.80 -4.59 23.15
C LEU A 365 -9.73 -4.36 22.08
N ILE A 366 -8.51 -4.07 22.51
CA ILE A 366 -7.40 -3.71 21.63
C ILE A 366 -6.13 -4.46 22.01
N ASN A 367 -5.28 -4.71 21.00
CA ASN A 367 -3.91 -5.14 21.18
C ASN A 367 -3.00 -3.92 21.15
N VAL A 368 -2.11 -3.80 22.15
CA VAL A 368 -1.18 -2.67 22.29
C VAL A 368 0.23 -3.24 22.41
N PRO A 369 1.04 -3.15 21.33
CA PRO A 369 2.42 -3.59 21.38
C PRO A 369 3.24 -2.82 22.43
N ALA A 370 4.24 -3.49 23.01
CA ALA A 370 5.15 -2.84 23.95
C ALA A 370 6.14 -1.93 23.20
N ILE A 371 6.28 -0.68 23.65
CA ILE A 371 7.19 0.35 23.06
C ILE A 371 8.64 -0.15 22.93
N ALA A 372 9.09 -1.10 23.77
CA ALA A 372 10.49 -1.51 23.88
C ALA A 372 10.98 -2.55 22.84
N ARG A 373 10.13 -3.03 21.92
CA ARG A 373 10.49 -4.07 20.94
C ARG A 373 10.25 -3.66 19.48
N ALA A 374 10.49 -2.39 19.16
CA ALA A 374 10.56 -1.96 17.76
C ALA A 374 11.87 -2.47 17.13
N GLU A 375 11.96 -3.78 16.91
CA GLU A 375 12.86 -4.35 15.90
C GLU A 375 12.20 -4.12 14.53
N GLU A 376 12.99 -3.69 13.54
CA GLU A 376 12.56 -3.47 12.16
C GLU A 376 11.82 -4.72 11.64
N GLY A 377 10.50 -4.62 11.49
CA GLY A 377 9.66 -5.67 10.91
C GLY A 377 8.62 -6.32 11.82
N THR A 378 8.49 -5.93 13.10
CA THR A 378 7.38 -6.41 13.96
C THR A 378 6.17 -5.47 13.92
N ASN A 379 4.97 -6.05 14.05
CA ASN A 379 3.67 -5.36 14.00
C ASN A 379 3.49 -4.43 15.23
N ASP A 380 4.10 -3.25 15.19
CA ASP A 380 4.10 -2.22 16.25
C ASP A 380 2.79 -1.43 16.36
N ARG A 381 1.79 -1.83 15.57
CA ARG A 381 0.52 -1.13 15.40
C ARG A 381 -0.50 -1.49 16.45
N ILE A 382 -1.28 -0.50 16.88
CA ILE A 382 -2.46 -0.70 17.71
C ILE A 382 -3.55 -1.30 16.83
N THR A 383 -4.07 -2.47 17.21
CA THR A 383 -5.13 -3.15 16.45
C THR A 383 -6.33 -3.46 17.33
N VAL A 384 -7.53 -3.34 16.79
CA VAL A 384 -8.77 -3.75 17.48
C VAL A 384 -8.95 -5.26 17.34
N HIS A 385 -9.34 -5.94 18.43
CA HIS A 385 -9.55 -7.40 18.42
C HIS A 385 -10.72 -7.82 17.53
N HIS A 386 -11.76 -6.99 17.46
CA HIS A 386 -12.98 -7.35 16.77
C HIS A 386 -13.72 -6.12 16.21
N ALA A 387 -14.19 -6.23 14.96
CA ALA A 387 -14.84 -5.13 14.24
C ALA A 387 -16.13 -4.62 14.90
N SER A 388 -16.84 -5.43 15.70
CA SER A 388 -18.03 -4.96 16.44
C SER A 388 -17.74 -3.82 17.42
N PHE A 389 -16.49 -3.69 17.90
CA PHE A 389 -16.09 -2.55 18.71
C PHE A 389 -15.94 -1.27 17.89
N LEU A 390 -15.42 -1.38 16.66
CA LEU A 390 -15.43 -0.27 15.70
C LEU A 390 -16.87 0.12 15.35
N ASP A 391 -17.74 -0.85 15.10
CA ASP A 391 -19.17 -0.61 14.82
C ASP A 391 -19.85 0.11 15.99
N PHE A 392 -19.52 -0.27 17.23
CA PHE A 392 -19.97 0.40 18.45
C PHE A 392 -19.51 1.87 18.46
N LEU A 393 -18.21 2.14 18.29
CA LEU A 393 -17.66 3.50 18.31
C LEU A 393 -18.23 4.38 17.19
N ASN A 394 -18.61 3.81 16.06
CA ASN A 394 -19.15 4.55 14.91
C ASN A 394 -20.68 4.77 14.98
N ASP A 395 -21.40 4.11 15.90
CA ASP A 395 -22.85 4.24 16.06
C ASP A 395 -23.22 5.08 17.30
N ARG A 396 -23.92 6.20 17.08
CA ARG A 396 -24.32 7.13 18.14
C ARG A 396 -25.28 6.49 19.14
N ALA A 397 -26.22 5.67 18.67
CA ALA A 397 -27.22 5.04 19.52
C ALA A 397 -26.59 4.00 20.45
N ARG A 398 -25.45 3.42 20.05
CA ARG A 398 -24.72 2.39 20.78
C ARG A 398 -23.68 2.98 21.73
N ALA A 399 -22.78 3.84 21.23
CA ALA A 399 -21.64 4.34 22.01
C ALA A 399 -21.94 5.55 22.89
N GLY A 400 -23.05 6.27 22.67
CA GLY A 400 -23.42 7.44 23.48
C GLY A 400 -22.29 8.48 23.52
N GLN A 401 -21.72 8.71 24.71
CA GLN A 401 -20.61 9.66 24.88
C GLN A 401 -19.29 9.24 24.21
N PHE A 402 -19.11 7.93 23.97
CA PHE A 402 -17.92 7.37 23.31
C PHE A 402 -18.02 7.39 21.79
N HIS A 403 -19.13 7.89 21.24
CA HIS A 403 -19.38 7.93 19.81
C HIS A 403 -18.37 8.81 19.09
N PHE A 404 -17.81 8.27 18.01
CA PHE A 404 -16.99 9.00 17.05
C PHE A 404 -17.87 9.91 16.19
N ASN A 405 -18.17 11.09 16.74
CA ASN A 405 -19.06 12.08 16.12
C ASN A 405 -18.35 13.00 15.11
N GLY A 406 -19.13 13.82 14.41
CA GLY A 406 -18.61 14.75 13.40
C GLY A 406 -17.58 15.75 13.93
N THR A 407 -17.72 16.23 15.17
CA THR A 407 -16.73 17.13 15.79
C THR A 407 -15.41 16.41 16.06
N ALA A 408 -15.46 15.17 16.54
CA ALA A 408 -14.27 14.35 16.75
C ALA A 408 -13.58 14.03 15.43
N ARG A 409 -14.36 13.74 14.37
CA ARG A 409 -13.85 13.53 13.01
C ARG A 409 -13.16 14.76 12.46
N HIS A 410 -13.80 15.92 12.56
CA HIS A 410 -13.24 17.20 12.12
C HIS A 410 -11.91 17.50 12.82
N ARG A 411 -11.86 17.36 14.15
CA ARG A 411 -10.60 17.52 14.90
C ARG A 411 -9.52 16.55 14.45
N LEU A 412 -9.85 15.27 14.27
CA LEU A 412 -8.89 14.27 13.80
C LEU A 412 -8.37 14.63 12.39
N ALA A 413 -9.23 15.09 11.50
CA ALA A 413 -8.84 15.55 10.16
C ALA A 413 -7.85 16.73 10.22
N LEU A 414 -8.06 17.70 11.11
CA LEU A 414 -7.10 18.80 11.34
C LEU A 414 -5.74 18.30 11.83
N HIS A 415 -5.71 17.37 12.79
CA HIS A 415 -4.45 16.79 13.25
C HIS A 415 -3.72 16.07 12.11
N ILE A 416 -4.46 15.33 11.27
CA ILE A 416 -3.90 14.66 10.07
C ILE A 416 -3.30 15.68 9.10
N LEU A 417 -4.02 16.75 8.78
CA LEU A 417 -3.55 17.82 7.88
C LEU A 417 -2.27 18.49 8.42
N LYS A 418 -2.20 18.70 9.74
CA LYS A 418 -1.01 19.26 10.38
C LYS A 418 0.22 18.37 10.20
N VAL A 419 0.07 17.05 10.27
CA VAL A 419 1.19 16.14 10.00
C VAL A 419 1.68 16.29 8.55
N TYR A 420 0.77 16.54 7.60
CA TYR A 420 1.13 16.81 6.20
C TYR A 420 1.75 18.19 5.96
N SER A 421 1.62 19.14 6.88
CA SER A 421 2.28 20.46 6.78
C SER A 421 3.72 20.49 7.34
N GLU A 422 4.16 19.43 8.02
CA GLU A 422 5.49 19.41 8.65
C GLU A 422 6.61 18.99 7.66
N PRO A 423 7.84 19.51 7.81
CA PRO A 423 8.97 19.10 6.98
C PRO A 423 9.29 17.61 7.16
N ALA A 424 9.56 16.90 6.05
CA ALA A 424 9.85 15.46 6.01
C ALA A 424 11.04 15.00 6.88
N GLU A 425 11.83 15.93 7.42
CA GLU A 425 13.01 15.68 8.25
C GLU A 425 12.68 15.33 9.72
N ILE A 426 11.42 15.40 10.14
CA ILE A 426 11.01 15.13 11.53
C ILE A 426 10.49 13.68 11.66
N GLY A 427 11.22 12.86 12.41
CA GLY A 427 11.15 11.40 12.38
C GLY A 427 9.87 10.71 12.87
N LEU A 428 9.92 9.36 12.81
CA LEU A 428 8.90 8.33 13.08
C LEU A 428 7.85 8.07 11.99
N TRP A 429 7.69 8.97 11.02
CA TRP A 429 6.83 8.76 9.85
C TRP A 429 7.72 8.47 8.62
N PRO A 430 7.68 7.26 8.04
CA PRO A 430 8.60 6.88 6.96
C PRO A 430 8.46 7.78 5.73
N ALA A 431 9.56 8.35 5.23
CA ALA A 431 9.61 9.14 3.99
C ALA A 431 9.17 8.33 2.74
N SER A 432 9.13 7.00 2.82
CA SER A 432 8.48 6.18 1.80
C SER A 432 6.96 6.39 1.86
N GLY A 433 6.39 7.01 0.83
CA GLY A 433 4.97 7.37 0.70
C GLY A 433 3.91 6.28 0.96
N HIS A 434 4.31 5.05 1.26
CA HIS A 434 3.41 3.96 1.66
C HIS A 434 2.84 4.09 3.08
N VAL A 435 3.38 4.93 3.96
CA VAL A 435 2.80 5.19 5.30
C VAL A 435 2.04 6.51 5.34
N TRP A 436 2.56 7.56 4.68
CA TRP A 436 1.84 8.83 4.50
C TRP A 436 0.60 8.68 3.62
N GLY A 437 0.64 7.87 2.55
CA GLY A 437 -0.54 7.55 1.74
C GLY A 437 -1.64 6.79 2.51
N ARG A 438 -1.40 6.36 3.76
CA ARG A 438 -2.40 5.66 4.59
C ARG A 438 -3.17 6.55 5.54
N LEU A 439 -2.74 7.79 5.80
CA LEU A 439 -3.65 8.76 6.39
C LEU A 439 -4.66 9.03 5.27
N LYS A 440 -5.82 8.40 5.38
CA LYS A 440 -6.83 8.40 4.32
C LYS A 440 -7.18 9.85 4.01
N LEU A 441 -6.68 10.42 2.91
CA LEU A 441 -7.14 11.73 2.46
C LEU A 441 -8.66 11.73 2.25
N ASN A 442 -9.21 10.58 1.84
CA ASN A 442 -10.64 10.31 1.79
C ASN A 442 -11.34 10.42 3.16
N PHE A 443 -10.63 10.23 4.27
CA PHE A 443 -11.21 10.49 5.59
C PHE A 443 -11.45 11.99 5.79
N ILE A 444 -10.57 12.85 5.28
CA ILE A 444 -10.71 14.32 5.36
C ILE A 444 -11.93 14.78 4.58
N THR A 445 -12.22 14.18 3.43
CA THR A 445 -13.40 14.53 2.60
C THR A 445 -14.74 14.11 3.22
N THR A 446 -14.73 13.32 4.30
CA THR A 446 -15.95 12.91 5.02
C THR A 446 -16.34 13.84 6.19
N THR A 447 -15.66 14.97 6.34
CA THR A 447 -16.05 16.06 7.25
C THR A 447 -16.47 17.31 6.47
N TYR A 448 -17.10 18.26 7.16
CA TYR A 448 -17.31 19.61 6.61
C TYR A 448 -15.98 20.35 6.51
N LEU A 449 -15.86 21.20 5.50
CA LEU A 449 -14.73 22.10 5.30
C LEU A 449 -14.88 23.35 6.16
N SER A 450 -13.91 23.64 7.03
CA SER A 450 -13.88 24.81 7.91
C SER A 450 -12.75 25.78 7.51
N PRO A 451 -12.76 27.04 7.97
CA PRO A 451 -11.66 27.97 7.74
C PRO A 451 -10.30 27.42 8.17
N ASP A 452 -10.23 26.74 9.32
CA ASP A 452 -9.00 26.13 9.82
C ASP A 452 -8.51 24.99 8.90
N MET A 453 -9.44 24.25 8.28
CA MET A 453 -9.08 23.22 7.30
C MET A 453 -8.56 23.83 6.01
N VAL A 454 -9.19 24.90 5.52
CA VAL A 454 -8.73 25.64 4.33
C VAL A 454 -7.32 26.16 4.55
N GLU A 455 -7.06 26.77 5.71
CA GLU A 455 -5.73 27.24 6.10
C GLU A 455 -4.71 26.08 6.15
N ALA A 456 -5.08 24.96 6.76
CA ALA A 456 -4.21 23.78 6.83
C ALA A 456 -3.93 23.17 5.45
N LEU A 457 -4.91 23.15 4.53
CA LEU A 457 -4.75 22.67 3.16
C LEU A 457 -3.76 23.53 2.35
N HIS A 458 -3.74 24.83 2.57
CA HIS A 458 -2.75 25.73 1.94
C HIS A 458 -1.31 25.47 2.40
N GLN A 459 -1.14 24.92 3.60
CA GLN A 459 0.17 24.66 4.21
C GLN A 459 0.68 23.23 4.00
N ILE A 460 -0.05 22.41 3.24
CA ILE A 460 0.36 21.03 2.98
C ILE A 460 1.68 20.99 2.20
N ASN A 461 2.57 20.14 2.69
CA ASN A 461 3.72 19.68 1.92
C ASN A 461 3.25 18.58 0.97
N PHE A 462 3.04 18.95 -0.30
CA PHE A 462 2.60 18.02 -1.32
C PHE A 462 3.57 16.86 -1.56
N ASP A 463 4.86 16.99 -1.23
CA ASP A 463 5.82 15.87 -1.35
C ASP A 463 5.48 14.69 -0.44
N LEU A 464 4.67 14.92 0.61
CA LEU A 464 4.19 13.88 1.53
C LEU A 464 2.88 13.23 1.07
N VAL A 465 2.23 13.77 0.04
CA VAL A 465 0.95 13.28 -0.48
C VAL A 465 1.20 12.27 -1.60
N VAL A 466 0.71 11.03 -1.45
CA VAL A 466 0.89 9.98 -2.47
C VAL A 466 -0.43 9.26 -2.73
N GLY A 467 -0.85 9.24 -4.00
CA GLY A 467 -2.02 8.49 -4.50
C GLY A 467 -3.00 9.33 -5.32
N GLU A 468 -3.23 8.96 -6.58
CA GLU A 468 -4.14 9.67 -7.51
C GLU A 468 -5.60 9.71 -7.03
N ASP A 469 -6.07 8.62 -6.43
CA ASP A 469 -7.46 8.49 -5.99
C ASP A 469 -7.78 9.46 -4.84
N GLY A 470 -6.83 9.64 -3.91
CA GLY A 470 -6.99 10.55 -2.77
C GLY A 470 -6.94 12.01 -3.18
N LEU A 471 -6.04 12.36 -4.10
CA LEU A 471 -5.92 13.70 -4.65
C LEU A 471 -7.19 14.11 -5.38
N SER A 472 -7.68 13.25 -6.27
CA SER A 472 -8.90 13.53 -7.06
C SER A 472 -10.12 13.73 -6.15
N GLN A 473 -10.24 12.93 -5.09
CA GLN A 473 -11.34 13.07 -4.12
C GLN A 473 -11.25 14.36 -3.31
N VAL A 474 -10.06 14.75 -2.84
CA VAL A 474 -9.89 16.01 -2.10
C VAL A 474 -10.16 17.21 -3.01
N THR A 475 -9.65 17.20 -4.25
CA THR A 475 -9.91 18.27 -5.23
C THR A 475 -11.40 18.40 -5.53
N GLN A 476 -12.11 17.29 -5.75
CA GLN A 476 -13.55 17.32 -5.95
C GLN A 476 -14.29 17.83 -4.72
N TRP A 477 -13.88 17.40 -3.53
CA TRP A 477 -14.47 17.85 -2.27
C TRP A 477 -14.29 19.36 -2.04
N ILE A 478 -13.13 19.94 -2.36
CA ILE A 478 -12.89 21.39 -2.32
C ILE A 478 -13.84 22.14 -3.27
N LYS A 479 -14.02 21.62 -4.50
CA LYS A 479 -14.95 22.19 -5.49
C LYS A 479 -16.40 22.17 -5.00
N ASP A 480 -16.83 21.05 -4.45
CA ASP A 480 -18.20 20.87 -3.96
C ASP A 480 -18.55 21.87 -2.83
N HIS A 481 -17.53 22.37 -2.11
CA HIS A 481 -17.69 23.36 -1.05
C HIS A 481 -17.57 24.83 -1.53
N ASN A 482 -17.36 25.09 -2.83
CA ASN A 482 -17.23 26.43 -3.43
C ASN A 482 -16.13 27.31 -2.80
N GLU A 483 -14.96 26.74 -2.50
CA GLU A 483 -13.81 27.48 -1.99
C GLU A 483 -13.14 28.40 -3.03
N PRO A 484 -12.26 29.33 -2.61
CA PRO A 484 -11.53 30.21 -3.51
C PRO A 484 -10.80 29.46 -4.62
N GLY A 485 -10.82 30.02 -5.83
CA GLY A 485 -10.21 29.41 -7.01
C GLY A 485 -8.71 29.12 -6.87
N ASP A 486 -7.98 29.88 -6.04
CA ASP A 486 -6.54 29.69 -5.80
C ASP A 486 -6.23 28.31 -5.20
N LEU A 487 -6.98 27.89 -4.17
CA LEU A 487 -6.80 26.57 -3.56
C LEU A 487 -7.22 25.45 -4.52
N THR A 488 -8.33 25.64 -5.24
CA THR A 488 -8.79 24.64 -6.23
C THR A 488 -7.74 24.44 -7.33
N GLN A 489 -7.19 25.53 -7.86
CA GLN A 489 -6.15 25.50 -8.89
C GLN A 489 -4.87 24.83 -8.37
N GLN A 490 -4.43 25.16 -7.15
CA GLN A 490 -3.25 24.56 -6.53
C GLN A 490 -3.33 23.02 -6.46
N TRP A 491 -4.49 22.48 -6.09
CA TRP A 491 -4.72 21.03 -6.00
C TRP A 491 -4.93 20.37 -7.38
N GLU A 492 -5.53 21.07 -8.34
CA GLU A 492 -5.64 20.60 -9.73
C GLU A 492 -4.28 20.51 -10.42
N ASP A 493 -3.43 21.51 -10.22
CA ASP A 493 -2.06 21.55 -10.76
C ASP A 493 -1.24 20.38 -10.21
N TYR A 494 -1.34 20.11 -8.90
CA TYR A 494 -0.65 18.99 -8.27
C TYR A 494 -1.21 17.63 -8.71
N ALA A 495 -2.53 17.47 -8.80
CA ALA A 495 -3.14 16.25 -9.33
C ALA A 495 -2.68 15.96 -10.77
N SER A 496 -2.51 17.01 -11.58
CA SER A 496 -1.99 16.92 -12.96
C SER A 496 -0.51 16.53 -12.98
N MET A 497 0.31 17.06 -12.06
CA MET A 497 1.70 16.61 -11.86
C MET A 497 1.79 15.14 -11.43
N GLY A 498 0.89 14.68 -10.55
CA GLY A 498 0.81 13.27 -10.13
C GLY A 498 0.52 12.34 -11.30
N LYS A 499 -0.47 12.69 -12.15
CA LYS A 499 -0.75 11.99 -13.41
C LYS A 499 0.47 11.94 -14.31
N PHE A 500 1.18 13.05 -14.46
CA PHE A 500 2.41 13.11 -15.25
C PHE A 500 3.53 12.21 -14.68
N GLN A 501 3.71 12.18 -13.36
CA GLN A 501 4.66 11.27 -12.70
C GLN A 501 4.30 9.79 -12.89
N ASN A 502 3.01 9.44 -12.84
CA ASN A 502 2.53 8.10 -13.13
C ASN A 502 2.70 7.70 -14.59
N ILE A 503 2.47 8.63 -15.53
CA ILE A 503 2.77 8.43 -16.96
C ILE A 503 4.26 8.13 -17.14
N ILE A 504 5.16 8.89 -16.50
CA ILE A 504 6.60 8.62 -16.50
C ILE A 504 6.94 7.29 -15.82
N GLY A 505 6.23 6.93 -14.75
CA GLY A 505 6.36 5.65 -14.05
C GLY A 505 5.96 4.45 -14.92
N ASN A 506 4.87 4.56 -15.68
CA ASN A 506 4.39 3.54 -16.61
C ASN A 506 5.32 3.41 -17.83
N PHE A 507 5.96 4.50 -18.25
CA PHE A 507 7.07 4.47 -19.20
C PHE A 507 8.26 3.60 -18.73
N LYS A 508 8.49 3.45 -17.42
CA LYS A 508 9.50 2.52 -16.86
C LYS A 508 9.09 1.04 -16.97
N LEU A 509 7.79 0.76 -17.14
CA LEU A 509 7.24 -0.61 -17.19
C LEU A 509 6.91 -1.09 -18.61
N GLY A 510 7.09 -0.24 -19.64
CA GLY A 510 6.97 -0.64 -21.03
C GLY A 510 5.54 -0.78 -21.55
N GLU A 511 4.55 -0.20 -20.87
CA GLU A 511 3.16 -0.13 -21.37
C GLU A 511 2.96 1.14 -22.20
N GLU A 512 2.53 0.99 -23.45
CA GLU A 512 2.00 2.09 -24.27
C GLU A 512 0.63 2.48 -23.70
N THR A 513 0.49 3.70 -23.20
CA THR A 513 -0.79 4.24 -22.70
C THR A 513 -1.37 5.26 -23.68
N ASP A 514 -2.64 5.08 -24.05
CA ASP A 514 -3.40 5.93 -24.99
C ASP A 514 -3.66 7.38 -24.47
N ASP A 515 -3.39 7.67 -23.19
CA ASP A 515 -3.64 8.98 -22.54
C ASP A 515 -2.53 10.04 -22.75
N MET A 516 -1.52 9.73 -23.59
CA MET A 516 -0.38 10.62 -23.87
C MET A 516 -0.71 12.05 -24.39
N PRO A 517 -1.78 12.30 -25.18
CA PRO A 517 -1.99 13.60 -25.80
C PRO A 517 -2.40 14.73 -24.84
N GLU A 518 -3.25 14.47 -23.85
CA GLU A 518 -3.84 15.54 -23.01
C GLU A 518 -2.84 16.13 -21.99
N ALA A 519 -1.92 15.33 -21.46
CA ALA A 519 -0.93 15.80 -20.47
C ALA A 519 0.28 16.50 -21.10
N MET A 520 0.60 16.24 -22.38
CA MET A 520 1.73 16.86 -23.07
C MET A 520 1.39 18.19 -23.74
N GLU A 521 0.12 18.48 -24.03
CA GLU A 521 -0.30 19.77 -24.61
C GLU A 521 -0.14 20.96 -23.65
N THR A 522 0.00 20.72 -22.34
CA THR A 522 0.04 21.76 -21.30
C THR A 522 1.45 22.16 -20.84
N ILE A 523 2.52 21.42 -21.17
CA ILE A 523 3.89 21.71 -20.71
C ILE A 523 4.82 21.98 -21.90
N SER A 524 5.48 23.15 -21.89
CA SER A 524 6.46 23.53 -22.91
C SER A 524 7.62 22.51 -23.02
N PRO A 525 8.02 22.09 -24.24
CA PRO A 525 9.16 21.19 -24.45
C PRO A 525 10.45 21.63 -23.78
N THR A 526 10.65 22.95 -23.62
CA THR A 526 11.83 23.54 -22.97
C THR A 526 11.81 23.34 -21.45
N VAL A 527 10.63 23.30 -20.83
CA VAL A 527 10.47 23.05 -19.38
C VAL A 527 10.80 21.59 -19.05
N VAL A 528 10.41 20.66 -19.91
CA VAL A 528 10.77 19.23 -19.79
C VAL A 528 12.29 19.05 -19.84
N GLN A 529 12.98 19.77 -20.72
CA GLN A 529 14.44 19.72 -20.83
C GLN A 529 15.16 20.34 -19.62
N ILE A 530 14.67 21.47 -19.10
CA ILE A 530 15.22 22.11 -17.89
C ILE A 530 15.10 21.17 -16.68
N ILE A 531 13.95 20.51 -16.51
CA ILE A 531 13.71 19.59 -15.39
C ILE A 531 14.61 18.35 -15.49
N GLN A 532 14.84 17.81 -16.69
CA GLN A 532 15.77 16.71 -16.92
C GLN A 532 17.22 17.08 -16.56
N ILE A 533 17.66 18.29 -16.92
CA ILE A 533 18.99 18.82 -16.59
C ILE A 533 19.11 19.09 -15.07
N CYS A 534 18.10 19.67 -14.43
CA CYS A 534 18.09 19.92 -12.99
C CYS A 534 18.09 18.62 -12.17
N THR A 535 17.38 17.58 -12.64
CA THR A 535 17.38 16.24 -12.03
C THR A 535 18.75 15.56 -12.12
N LEU A 536 19.51 15.85 -13.19
CA LEU A 536 20.91 15.44 -13.35
C LEU A 536 21.91 16.30 -12.56
N LEU A 537 21.49 17.41 -11.94
CA LEU A 537 22.39 18.31 -11.20
C LEU A 537 22.13 18.31 -9.68
N ALA A 538 20.92 17.96 -9.25
CA ALA A 538 20.54 17.90 -7.84
C ALA A 538 21.02 16.60 -7.15
N TYR A 539 22.33 16.43 -7.01
CA TYR A 539 22.94 15.28 -6.33
C TYR A 539 23.36 15.61 -4.90
N ARG A 540 22.50 15.32 -3.92
CA ARG A 540 22.90 15.34 -2.50
C ARG A 540 22.48 14.13 -1.65
N ASP A 541 21.71 13.17 -2.16
CA ASP A 541 21.31 11.99 -1.38
C ASP A 541 21.26 10.69 -2.19
N VAL A 542 21.57 9.58 -1.52
CA VAL A 542 21.58 8.18 -1.98
C VAL A 542 20.19 7.73 -2.45
N SER A 543 19.12 8.34 -1.92
CA SER A 543 17.74 8.07 -2.34
C SER A 543 17.45 8.57 -3.76
N SER A 544 18.00 9.72 -4.14
CA SER A 544 17.87 10.31 -5.49
C SER A 544 18.72 9.57 -6.53
N LEU A 545 19.74 8.83 -6.10
CA LEU A 545 20.56 7.97 -6.94
C LEU A 545 19.73 6.85 -7.59
N ASN A 546 18.73 6.30 -6.90
CA ASN A 546 17.88 5.23 -7.42
C ASN A 546 17.03 5.69 -8.62
N ILE A 547 16.60 6.95 -8.63
CA ILE A 547 15.81 7.51 -9.73
C ILE A 547 16.69 7.71 -10.98
N ALA A 548 17.92 8.18 -10.81
CA ALA A 548 18.90 8.29 -11.90
C ALA A 548 19.38 6.91 -12.41
N CYS A 549 19.49 5.91 -11.53
CA CYS A 549 19.85 4.52 -11.90
C CYS A 549 18.81 3.89 -12.82
N CYS A 550 17.53 4.22 -12.67
CA CYS A 550 16.47 3.75 -13.55
C CYS A 550 16.50 4.40 -14.95
N VAL A 551 17.18 5.54 -15.13
CA VAL A 551 17.23 6.27 -16.39
C VAL A 551 18.47 5.90 -17.23
N LEU A 552 19.55 5.39 -16.62
CA LEU A 552 20.86 5.27 -17.29
C LEU A 552 21.51 3.87 -17.28
N ASP A 553 20.87 2.83 -16.71
CA ASP A 553 21.19 1.43 -17.01
C ASP A 553 22.64 0.97 -16.66
N TYR A 554 23.12 1.25 -15.42
CA TYR A 554 24.44 0.87 -14.88
C TYR A 554 24.36 -0.11 -13.67
N SER A 555 25.45 -0.88 -13.41
CA SER A 555 25.53 -1.86 -12.31
C SER A 555 26.23 -1.30 -11.05
N TRP A 556 25.82 -1.78 -9.86
CA TRP A 556 26.31 -1.31 -8.53
C TRP A 556 27.84 -1.44 -8.33
N GLY A 557 28.48 -2.40 -9.01
CA GLY A 557 29.94 -2.61 -8.93
C GLY A 557 30.77 -1.50 -9.61
N GLU A 558 30.19 -0.80 -10.58
CA GLU A 558 30.85 0.29 -11.33
C GLU A 558 30.78 1.63 -10.58
N MET A 559 29.90 1.75 -9.56
CA MET A 559 29.69 3.01 -8.83
C MET A 559 30.71 3.30 -7.73
N GLN A 560 31.39 2.30 -7.16
CA GLN A 560 32.32 2.52 -6.05
C GLN A 560 33.56 3.34 -6.45
N SER A 561 33.92 3.36 -7.73
CA SER A 561 35.01 4.20 -8.26
C SER A 561 34.59 5.66 -8.50
N ILE A 562 33.29 5.93 -8.63
CA ILE A 562 32.71 7.22 -9.04
C ILE A 562 32.49 8.16 -7.85
N ILE A 563 32.18 7.61 -6.67
CA ILE A 563 31.76 8.36 -5.48
C ILE A 563 32.93 9.09 -4.77
N ALA A 564 34.18 8.85 -5.17
CA ALA A 564 35.36 9.32 -4.43
C ALA A 564 35.63 10.85 -4.36
N PRO A 565 35.10 11.76 -5.21
CA PRO A 565 35.47 13.18 -5.16
C PRO A 565 34.30 14.14 -4.82
N ILE A 566 33.48 13.83 -3.80
CA ILE A 566 32.37 14.70 -3.34
C ILE A 566 32.86 16.08 -2.78
N SER A 567 34.16 16.23 -2.49
CA SER A 567 34.70 17.45 -1.84
C SER A 567 34.86 18.68 -2.75
N LEU A 568 34.63 18.58 -4.07
CA LEU A 568 34.84 19.67 -5.05
C LEU A 568 33.61 20.58 -5.26
N TRP A 569 32.46 20.25 -4.66
CA TRP A 569 31.17 20.92 -4.91
C TRP A 569 30.85 22.05 -3.92
N LYS A 570 31.83 22.51 -3.13
CA LYS A 570 31.59 23.45 -2.01
C LYS A 570 31.37 24.91 -2.42
N ASP A 571 31.69 25.30 -3.65
CA ASP A 571 31.68 26.72 -4.07
C ASP A 571 30.44 27.11 -4.90
N ILE A 572 29.40 26.27 -4.94
CA ILE A 572 28.17 26.55 -5.71
C ILE A 572 27.03 26.89 -4.73
N ASP A 573 26.47 28.09 -4.85
CA ASP A 573 25.24 28.49 -4.16
C ASP A 573 24.01 27.90 -4.88
N ILE A 574 23.91 26.57 -4.88
CA ILE A 574 22.79 25.80 -5.47
C ILE A 574 21.47 26.17 -4.78
N GLN A 575 21.51 26.59 -3.52
CA GLN A 575 20.31 27.01 -2.78
C GLN A 575 19.65 28.25 -3.41
N ASN A 576 20.42 29.23 -3.89
CA ASN A 576 19.85 30.38 -4.61
C ASN A 576 19.27 30.00 -5.97
N LEU A 577 19.93 29.10 -6.73
CA LEU A 577 19.43 28.70 -8.04
C LEU A 577 18.18 27.81 -7.93
N CYS A 578 18.15 26.90 -6.95
CA CYS A 578 16.97 26.10 -6.66
C CYS A 578 15.83 26.97 -6.14
N SER A 579 16.09 28.04 -5.36
CA SER A 579 15.05 28.96 -4.87
C SER A 579 14.47 29.87 -5.98
N GLU A 580 15.25 30.17 -7.02
CA GLU A 580 14.75 30.87 -8.22
C GLU A 580 13.86 29.99 -9.10
N ILE A 581 14.11 28.67 -9.15
CA ILE A 581 13.41 27.71 -10.03
C ILE A 581 12.23 27.02 -9.33
N SER A 582 12.18 26.98 -8.00
CA SER A 582 11.12 26.27 -7.25
C SER A 582 9.78 27.00 -7.14
N SER A 583 9.62 28.17 -7.79
CA SER A 583 8.36 28.92 -7.88
C SER A 583 7.81 28.91 -9.32
N PRO A 584 6.62 28.33 -9.58
CA PRO A 584 6.00 28.30 -10.91
C PRO A 584 5.77 29.69 -11.52
N LEU A 585 5.52 30.69 -10.66
CA LEU A 585 5.30 32.09 -11.05
C LEU A 585 6.55 32.77 -11.62
N ARG A 586 7.77 32.34 -11.22
CA ARG A 586 9.04 32.92 -11.73
C ARG A 586 9.58 32.24 -12.98
N ILE A 587 9.22 30.97 -13.21
CA ILE A 587 9.60 30.23 -14.43
C ILE A 587 8.98 30.87 -15.68
N GLN A 588 7.79 31.47 -15.56
CA GLN A 588 7.15 32.19 -16.68
C GLN A 588 7.85 33.53 -17.03
N GLU A 589 8.61 34.11 -16.10
CA GLU A 589 9.31 35.40 -16.30
C GLU A 589 10.76 35.23 -16.79
N LEU A 590 11.35 34.04 -16.66
CA LEU A 590 12.71 33.74 -17.08
C LEU A 590 12.72 33.27 -18.54
N ASN A 591 13.60 33.86 -19.37
CA ASN A 591 13.86 33.36 -20.72
C ASN A 591 14.51 31.95 -20.61
N PRO A 592 13.81 30.87 -20.98
CA PRO A 592 14.28 29.50 -20.77
C PRO A 592 15.62 29.21 -21.44
N ASP A 593 15.86 29.83 -22.60
CA ASP A 593 17.08 29.67 -23.38
C ASP A 593 18.30 30.28 -22.66
N GLN A 594 18.11 31.39 -21.93
CA GLN A 594 19.20 32.03 -21.17
C GLN A 594 19.59 31.21 -19.93
N VAL A 595 18.63 30.54 -19.29
CA VAL A 595 18.87 29.67 -18.13
C VAL A 595 19.60 28.41 -18.56
N LEU A 596 19.13 27.76 -19.62
CA LEU A 596 19.82 26.63 -20.27
C LEU A 596 21.24 26.99 -20.69
N GLN A 597 21.44 28.17 -21.30
CA GLN A 597 22.76 28.63 -21.74
C GLN A 597 23.73 28.82 -20.57
N LYS A 598 23.30 29.47 -19.46
CA LYS A 598 24.16 29.65 -18.28
C LYS A 598 24.54 28.33 -17.60
N LEU A 599 23.60 27.39 -17.50
CA LEU A 599 23.84 26.05 -16.96
C LEU A 599 24.82 25.26 -17.84
N ALA A 600 24.64 25.31 -19.15
CA ALA A 600 25.51 24.64 -20.12
C ALA A 600 26.95 25.16 -20.06
N THR A 601 27.14 26.48 -20.15
CA THR A 601 28.47 27.11 -20.10
C THR A 601 29.20 26.76 -18.81
N ARG A 602 28.52 26.81 -17.65
CA ARG A 602 29.15 26.56 -16.35
C ARG A 602 29.47 25.08 -16.11
N CYS A 603 28.63 24.17 -16.60
CA CYS A 603 28.94 22.74 -16.60
C CYS A 603 30.20 22.45 -17.43
N ILE A 604 30.34 23.08 -18.59
CA ILE A 604 31.49 22.90 -19.48
C ILE A 604 32.77 23.49 -18.85
N GLU A 605 32.70 24.66 -18.22
CA GLU A 605 33.85 25.25 -17.50
C GLU A 605 34.35 24.36 -16.36
N MET A 606 33.45 23.72 -15.61
CA MET A 606 33.83 22.75 -14.56
C MET A 606 34.42 21.47 -15.14
N LEU A 607 33.91 21.01 -16.28
CA LEU A 607 34.44 19.86 -17.00
C LEU A 607 35.87 20.13 -17.52
N CYS A 608 36.16 21.36 -17.97
CA CYS A 608 37.50 21.81 -18.36
C CYS A 608 38.50 21.79 -17.18
N LEU A 609 38.09 22.21 -15.99
CA LEU A 609 38.93 22.21 -14.78
C LEU A 609 39.29 20.78 -14.33
N GLN A 610 38.40 19.81 -14.53
CA GLN A 610 38.63 18.41 -14.16
C GLN A 610 39.61 17.70 -15.10
N LEU A 611 39.59 18.01 -16.41
CA LEU A 611 40.55 17.48 -17.38
C LEU A 611 41.99 17.95 -17.12
N GLN A 612 42.16 19.16 -16.58
CA GLN A 612 43.49 19.73 -16.32
C GLN A 612 44.18 19.16 -15.06
N THR A 613 43.46 18.40 -14.22
CA THR A 613 44.01 17.79 -12.99
C THR A 613 43.60 16.31 -12.83
N PRO A 614 44.18 15.39 -13.62
CA PRO A 614 43.84 13.97 -13.53
C PRO A 614 44.28 13.37 -12.18
N LYS A 615 43.33 12.96 -11.34
CA LYS A 615 43.61 12.21 -10.11
C LYS A 615 43.61 10.70 -10.36
N LYS A 616 44.41 9.96 -9.60
CA LYS A 616 44.48 8.48 -9.63
C LYS A 616 43.11 7.86 -9.31
N GLY A 617 42.64 6.96 -10.18
CA GLY A 617 41.36 6.24 -10.04
C GLY A 617 40.24 6.74 -10.95
N TRP A 618 40.51 7.69 -11.85
CA TRP A 618 39.54 8.23 -12.80
C TRP A 618 39.49 7.42 -14.10
N GLU A 619 38.28 7.09 -14.58
CA GLU A 619 38.06 6.44 -15.88
C GLU A 619 37.58 7.45 -16.94
N PRO A 620 38.36 7.72 -18.00
CA PRO A 620 38.13 8.81 -18.96
C PRO A 620 36.84 8.80 -19.79
N GLY A 621 35.94 7.83 -19.68
CA GLY A 621 34.72 7.84 -20.51
C GLY A 621 33.39 7.71 -19.79
N ILE A 622 33.38 7.72 -18.46
CA ILE A 622 32.25 8.28 -17.71
C ILE A 622 32.14 9.80 -18.02
N PHE A 623 33.29 10.44 -18.23
CA PHE A 623 33.46 11.84 -18.66
C PHE A 623 32.76 12.16 -20.00
N TRP A 624 32.85 11.29 -21.01
CA TRP A 624 32.24 11.51 -22.33
C TRP A 624 30.73 11.25 -22.36
N CYS A 625 30.23 10.38 -21.48
CA CYS A 625 28.79 10.11 -21.34
C CYS A 625 28.00 11.34 -20.89
N GLN A 626 28.50 12.06 -19.87
CA GLN A 626 27.86 13.30 -19.37
C GLN A 626 27.93 14.42 -20.44
N TRP A 627 29.04 14.50 -21.16
CA TRP A 627 29.26 15.44 -22.27
C TRP A 627 28.25 15.28 -23.41
N GLY A 628 28.03 14.04 -23.89
CA GLY A 628 27.15 13.77 -25.02
C GLY A 628 25.67 14.03 -24.76
N TYR A 629 25.24 14.06 -23.50
CA TYR A 629 23.86 14.42 -23.11
C TYR A 629 23.68 15.92 -22.91
N ILE A 630 24.65 16.60 -22.28
CA ILE A 630 24.62 18.05 -22.08
C ILE A 630 24.65 18.77 -23.43
N VAL A 631 25.56 18.39 -24.33
CA VAL A 631 25.67 18.99 -25.67
C VAL A 631 24.42 18.72 -26.52
N ARG A 632 23.77 17.55 -26.36
CA ARG A 632 22.52 17.19 -27.07
C ARG A 632 21.31 18.01 -26.59
N ALA A 633 21.34 18.52 -25.37
CA ALA A 633 20.27 19.31 -24.78
C ALA A 633 20.46 20.83 -24.93
N CYS A 634 21.60 21.29 -25.48
CA CYS A 634 21.96 22.70 -25.56
C CYS A 634 22.00 23.21 -27.01
N PHE A 635 21.45 24.40 -27.27
CA PHE A 635 21.54 25.04 -28.58
C PHE A 635 23.00 25.36 -28.97
N PRO A 636 23.38 25.21 -30.25
CA PRO A 636 24.71 25.52 -30.75
C PRO A 636 25.02 27.03 -30.70
N THR A 637 25.70 27.47 -29.64
CA THR A 637 26.17 28.84 -29.47
C THR A 637 27.68 28.97 -29.70
N LEU A 638 28.09 30.15 -30.17
CA LEU A 638 29.48 30.46 -30.53
C LEU A 638 30.45 30.30 -29.35
N GLU A 639 30.01 30.65 -28.15
CA GLU A 639 30.76 30.54 -26.89
C GLU A 639 30.98 29.06 -26.49
N LEU A 640 29.96 28.22 -26.69
CA LEU A 640 30.08 26.78 -26.49
C LEU A 640 31.05 26.17 -27.51
N LEU A 641 30.96 26.62 -28.77
CA LEU A 641 31.81 26.15 -29.86
C LEU A 641 33.29 26.48 -29.62
N GLU A 642 33.61 27.70 -29.19
CA GLU A 642 34.98 28.10 -28.84
C GLU A 642 35.55 27.24 -27.70
N THR A 643 34.70 26.91 -26.73
CA THR A 643 35.08 26.05 -25.61
C THR A 643 35.33 24.61 -26.06
N VAL A 644 34.48 24.05 -26.93
CA VAL A 644 34.67 22.71 -27.50
C VAL A 644 35.93 22.67 -28.36
N GLN A 645 36.22 23.72 -29.14
CA GLN A 645 37.45 23.82 -29.93
C GLN A 645 38.72 23.75 -29.07
N GLY A 646 38.73 24.42 -27.91
CA GLY A 646 39.86 24.39 -26.97
C GLY A 646 40.15 23.00 -26.38
N LEU A 647 39.19 22.08 -26.44
CA LEU A 647 39.28 20.74 -25.87
C LEU A 647 39.69 19.66 -26.86
N VAL A 648 39.58 19.91 -28.18
CA VAL A 648 40.00 18.98 -29.23
C VAL A 648 41.52 19.08 -29.43
N THR A 649 42.26 18.62 -28.42
CA THR A 649 43.73 18.53 -28.43
C THR A 649 44.17 17.14 -28.84
N ALA A 650 45.41 16.99 -29.32
CA ALA A 650 45.97 15.70 -29.72
C ALA A 650 45.92 14.65 -28.58
N GLU A 651 46.20 15.09 -27.35
CA GLU A 651 46.16 14.26 -26.15
C GLU A 651 44.74 13.76 -25.84
N ASN A 652 43.74 14.64 -25.90
CA ASN A 652 42.34 14.26 -25.67
C ASN A 652 41.79 13.35 -26.78
N LEU A 653 42.22 13.55 -28.04
CA LEU A 653 41.86 12.69 -29.16
C LEU A 653 42.45 11.28 -29.03
N GLU A 654 43.65 11.15 -28.46
CA GLU A 654 44.27 9.85 -28.22
C GLU A 654 43.57 9.10 -27.07
N ILE A 655 43.15 9.80 -26.02
CA ILE A 655 42.29 9.26 -24.95
C ILE A 655 40.96 8.75 -25.53
N MET A 656 40.31 9.55 -26.39
CA MET A 656 39.05 9.18 -27.05
C MET A 656 39.19 7.91 -27.91
N LYS A 657 40.28 7.79 -28.68
CA LYS A 657 40.55 6.62 -29.52
C LYS A 657 40.78 5.34 -28.70
N ASN A 658 41.53 5.44 -27.61
CA ASN A 658 41.81 4.29 -26.75
C ASN A 658 40.56 3.79 -26.00
N TYR A 659 39.59 4.67 -25.75
CA TYR A 659 38.37 4.35 -25.01
C TYR A 659 37.33 3.54 -25.82
N GLN A 660 37.45 3.51 -27.15
CA GLN A 660 36.48 2.84 -28.03
C GLN A 660 36.53 1.31 -28.04
N ASN A 661 37.66 0.71 -27.67
CA ASN A 661 37.86 -0.72 -27.86
C ASN A 661 37.08 -1.62 -26.87
N ASP A 662 36.20 -1.04 -26.03
CA ASP A 662 35.78 -1.67 -24.78
C ASP A 662 34.24 -1.76 -24.55
N SER A 663 33.36 -1.28 -25.46
CA SER A 663 31.97 -1.82 -25.66
C SER A 663 31.13 -0.99 -26.66
N HIS A 664 30.08 -1.59 -27.22
CA HIS A 664 29.11 -1.00 -28.17
C HIS A 664 28.35 0.26 -27.69
N ARG A 665 28.19 0.48 -26.38
CA ARG A 665 27.45 1.67 -25.88
C ARG A 665 28.25 2.98 -26.04
N ARG A 666 29.58 2.89 -26.20
CA ARG A 666 30.52 4.01 -26.08
C ARG A 666 30.80 4.77 -27.39
N THR A 667 30.47 4.20 -28.55
CA THR A 667 30.53 4.88 -29.87
C THR A 667 29.50 6.02 -30.01
N ASN A 668 28.42 6.00 -29.22
CA ASN A 668 27.29 6.92 -29.31
C ASN A 668 27.62 8.37 -28.89
N HIS A 669 28.62 8.58 -28.03
CA HIS A 669 28.88 9.89 -27.43
C HIS A 669 29.70 10.82 -28.32
N ILE A 670 30.75 10.29 -28.96
CA ILE A 670 31.53 11.02 -29.96
C ILE A 670 30.65 11.35 -31.17
N HIS A 671 29.75 10.42 -31.54
CA HIS A 671 28.76 10.64 -32.59
C HIS A 671 27.83 11.82 -32.29
N ASN A 672 27.24 11.89 -31.09
CA ASN A 672 26.35 13.01 -30.73
C ASN A 672 27.06 14.37 -30.78
N LEU A 673 28.33 14.42 -30.38
CA LEU A 673 29.14 15.64 -30.47
C LEU A 673 29.43 16.02 -31.93
N VAL A 674 29.76 15.05 -32.78
CA VAL A 674 29.97 15.28 -34.22
C VAL A 674 28.68 15.78 -34.88
N VAL A 675 27.54 15.17 -34.59
CA VAL A 675 26.22 15.60 -35.09
C VAL A 675 25.89 17.02 -34.65
N TRP A 676 26.19 17.36 -33.38
CA TRP A 676 25.99 18.72 -32.87
C TRP A 676 26.91 19.74 -33.56
N LEU A 677 28.19 19.39 -33.78
CA LEU A 677 29.15 20.26 -34.48
C LEU A 677 28.79 20.43 -35.96
N GLU A 678 28.31 19.38 -36.63
CA GLU A 678 27.84 19.45 -38.02
C GLU A 678 26.60 20.33 -38.18
N ALA A 679 25.75 20.40 -37.15
CA ALA A 679 24.61 21.30 -37.12
C ALA A 679 25.00 22.76 -36.80
N HIS A 680 26.24 23.02 -36.36
CA HIS A 680 26.68 24.37 -35.99
C HIS A 680 27.33 25.09 -37.20
N PRO A 681 26.78 26.23 -37.67
CA PRO A 681 27.21 26.86 -38.93
C PRO A 681 28.66 27.38 -38.98
N ASN A 682 29.32 27.50 -37.82
CA ASN A 682 30.69 28.01 -37.68
C ASN A 682 31.69 26.94 -37.20
N ALA A 683 31.28 25.67 -37.10
CA ALA A 683 32.19 24.62 -36.62
C ALA A 683 33.36 24.41 -37.61
N PRO A 684 34.62 24.36 -37.13
CA PRO A 684 35.77 24.13 -37.99
C PRO A 684 35.72 22.72 -38.58
N LEU A 685 35.72 22.62 -39.91
CA LEU A 685 35.64 21.33 -40.61
C LEU A 685 36.73 20.35 -40.15
N GLN A 686 37.94 20.87 -39.93
CA GLN A 686 39.10 20.08 -39.49
C GLN A 686 38.90 19.44 -38.12
N MET A 687 38.19 20.11 -37.21
CA MET A 687 37.87 19.60 -35.87
C MET A 687 36.83 18.47 -35.94
N VAL A 688 35.80 18.64 -36.77
CA VAL A 688 34.79 17.61 -37.04
C VAL A 688 35.44 16.37 -37.67
N GLU A 689 36.35 16.55 -38.62
CA GLU A 689 37.10 15.47 -39.26
C GLU A 689 38.03 14.73 -38.27
N GLN A 690 38.69 15.45 -37.36
CA GLN A 690 39.52 14.87 -36.31
C GLN A 690 38.71 14.00 -35.34
N LEU A 691 37.52 14.44 -34.94
CA LEU A 691 36.60 13.66 -34.09
C LEU A 691 36.01 12.47 -34.85
N LYS A 692 35.68 12.62 -36.13
CA LYS A 692 35.27 11.52 -37.01
C LYS A 692 36.33 10.45 -37.18
N ALA A 693 37.59 10.84 -37.28
CA ALA A 693 38.73 9.92 -37.32
C ALA A 693 38.95 9.15 -36.00
N CYS A 694 38.19 9.48 -34.95
CA CYS A 694 38.21 8.76 -33.68
C CYS A 694 37.10 7.71 -33.56
N TYR A 695 36.30 7.37 -34.60
CA TYR A 695 35.26 6.33 -34.53
C TYR A 695 34.99 5.52 -35.83
N ASP A 696 34.49 4.27 -35.69
CA ASP A 696 34.25 3.33 -36.82
C ASP A 696 33.01 3.70 -37.66
N THR A 697 33.19 3.78 -38.98
CA THR A 697 32.22 4.25 -39.98
C THR A 697 31.08 3.27 -40.29
N LYS A 698 31.20 2.00 -39.88
CA LYS A 698 30.16 0.99 -40.15
C LYS A 698 28.93 1.12 -39.23
N GLN A 699 29.16 1.45 -37.95
CA GLN A 699 28.09 1.71 -36.97
C GLN A 699 27.36 3.03 -37.24
N HIS A 700 28.03 4.00 -37.87
CA HIS A 700 27.47 5.29 -38.27
C HIS A 700 26.19 5.15 -39.11
N ARG A 701 26.19 4.28 -40.12
CA ARG A 701 25.04 4.13 -41.05
C ARG A 701 23.82 3.51 -40.39
N GLU A 702 23.99 2.59 -39.44
CA GLU A 702 22.84 2.01 -38.73
C GLU A 702 22.20 3.00 -37.77
N TYR A 703 23.00 3.86 -37.13
CA TYR A 703 22.52 4.88 -36.21
C TYR A 703 21.88 6.08 -36.93
N GLU A 704 22.50 6.56 -38.00
CA GLU A 704 21.94 7.63 -38.85
C GLU A 704 20.54 7.25 -39.38
N ASN A 705 20.34 5.97 -39.73
CA ASN A 705 19.04 5.42 -40.12
C ASN A 705 18.02 5.30 -38.97
N ARG A 706 18.47 5.09 -37.73
CA ARG A 706 17.59 5.11 -36.54
C ARG A 706 17.23 6.54 -36.14
N TRP A 707 18.17 7.46 -36.27
CA TRP A 707 18.00 8.88 -35.96
C TRP A 707 17.04 9.57 -36.92
N ASN A 708 17.17 9.32 -38.23
CA ASN A 708 16.23 9.83 -39.22
C ASN A 708 14.81 9.30 -38.98
N ARG A 709 14.67 8.04 -38.55
CA ARG A 709 13.38 7.48 -38.11
C ARG A 709 12.82 8.16 -36.86
N TRP A 710 13.66 8.48 -35.88
CA TRP A 710 13.24 9.19 -34.67
C TRP A 710 12.82 10.63 -34.96
N LYS A 711 13.51 11.34 -35.87
CA LYS A 711 13.11 12.68 -36.35
C LYS A 711 11.75 12.68 -37.04
N GLU A 712 11.45 11.63 -37.82
CA GLU A 712 10.14 11.43 -38.44
C GLU A 712 9.03 11.16 -37.40
N CYS A 713 9.32 10.40 -36.34
CA CYS A 713 8.33 10.07 -35.30
C CYS A 713 8.04 11.22 -34.32
N THR A 714 8.96 12.17 -34.13
CA THR A 714 8.85 13.24 -33.12
C THR A 714 8.43 14.59 -33.69
N GLY A 715 8.21 14.70 -35.00
CA GLY A 715 7.81 15.95 -35.65
C GLY A 715 8.87 17.07 -35.62
N LEU A 716 10.06 16.82 -35.08
CA LEU A 716 11.19 17.77 -35.02
C LEU A 716 11.89 18.00 -36.38
N GLY A 717 11.38 17.39 -37.45
CA GLY A 717 11.82 17.61 -38.82
C GLY A 717 11.21 18.88 -39.42
N GLY A 718 11.60 20.06 -38.95
CA GLY A 718 11.10 21.30 -39.52
C GLY A 718 11.58 22.60 -38.90
N SER A 719 12.90 22.83 -38.89
CA SER A 719 13.57 24.04 -39.41
C SER A 719 15.08 23.88 -39.35
#